data_AF-A0A3N9V9F3-F1
#
_entry.id   AF-A0A3N9V9F3-F1
#
_cell.length_a   1.000
_cell.length_b   1.000
_cell.length_c   1.000
_cell.angle_alpha   90.00
_cell.angle_beta   90.00
_cell.angle_gamma   90.00
#
_symmetry.space_group_name_H-M   'P 1'
#
loop_
_entity.id
_entity.type
_entity.pdbx_description
1 polymer ?
#
loop_
_entity_poly.entity_id
_entity_poly.type
_entity_poly.pdbx_seq_one_letter_code
_entity_poly.pdbx_strand_id
1 'polypeptide(L)'
;MSKISKRILATLALWLLAAALTACGSGNKEGGSSAGDVAKVAESLCVGCHSGGGGPVNESLSGDPIVVNYQASVHALNFVGCQDCHGGGAMHNGVGPLPYPKPNHEQCKSCHDSDGLVTAYTESKHYNVQIEEAEVCNRCHTHQGAVVAAIFGYTGDGDELEGSLLGLAPGDLPVTGDNAAQPIKCNTCHVTHKPQELRVDATWNPATVVGTPAPAYTNGQYMQYRLCTQCHTYINRDGIIAGSGTTTDLGLETVLVGHHDTSWYRAIATTHYDNPTTTTAIEGYAVRTTGANPCFDCHNHEAKTNTRTAGTTPADTTIYSDWAQSGHAGKLLTVKYAAATANPVTGSRGSVENTTTGHIQVNAVMDAGVTSDTGDGWVHYNWDSTLKADLTNDRGSCQACHSSTGISNYLTQQTTDLTGYNLNGLNNNFSHLSGWNQVGGSPQNELLYCWGCHSNAGTGSLRNTSQAILTFTDPNENPIIITGAGNSTACIVCHGGRGSAGEEIESRSTRFNGHHAPTAGFLYSEQTHIGFEYPGRNYANPIFFAHDEIGLNASGPCASCHMGPAASDGKPSHSFAAVTESGGVITAITNQALCNTCHTPGGSREITPTILDEEKSGYAQASTILNNYVSNLTGYTNYLDVNLNANSAVINPDTGDPFKNAEIPTIVEDNAYRAYQNGKINADEPCAYVHNRFYIKRLIFDSIEWMMEPVPLVGAKVLDGTLTLPLQARIDFPEAVLWLGADPITGVATRP
;
A
#
# COMPACT_ATOMS: atom_id res chain seq x y z
N MET A 1 -18.89 -63.90 67.80
CA MET A 1 -18.60 -63.44 66.42
C MET A 1 -17.68 -64.44 65.72
N SER A 2 -18.16 -65.12 64.68
CA SER A 2 -17.39 -66.13 63.92
C SER A 2 -16.23 -65.50 63.15
N LYS A 3 -15.22 -66.30 62.75
CA LYS A 3 -14.09 -65.84 61.91
C LYS A 3 -14.54 -65.12 60.63
N ILE A 4 -15.75 -65.40 60.14
CA ILE A 4 -16.36 -64.73 58.97
C ILE A 4 -16.80 -63.31 59.34
N SER A 5 -17.44 -63.11 60.50
CA SER A 5 -17.84 -61.77 60.94
C SER A 5 -16.66 -60.82 61.22
N LYS A 6 -15.51 -61.32 61.70
CA LYS A 6 -14.30 -60.51 61.86
C LYS A 6 -13.66 -60.10 60.53
N ARG A 7 -13.73 -60.97 59.51
CA ARG A 7 -13.25 -60.66 58.17
C ARG A 7 -14.15 -59.62 57.50
N ILE A 8 -15.47 -59.77 57.57
CA ILE A 8 -16.42 -58.82 56.98
C ILE A 8 -16.29 -57.43 57.65
N LEU A 9 -16.15 -57.35 58.98
CA LEU A 9 -15.93 -56.07 59.67
C LEU A 9 -14.58 -55.43 59.33
N ALA A 10 -13.52 -56.21 59.14
CA ALA A 10 -12.22 -55.68 58.71
C ALA A 10 -12.26 -55.18 57.26
N THR A 11 -12.96 -55.88 56.35
CA THR A 11 -13.12 -55.43 54.96
C THR A 11 -14.02 -54.20 54.88
N LEU A 12 -15.09 -54.11 55.69
CA LEU A 12 -15.94 -52.92 55.76
C LEU A 12 -15.18 -51.73 56.35
N ALA A 13 -14.36 -51.94 57.37
CA ALA A 13 -13.51 -50.90 57.95
C ALA A 13 -12.45 -50.43 56.94
N LEU A 14 -11.84 -51.33 56.16
CA LEU A 14 -10.92 -50.94 55.08
C LEU A 14 -11.63 -50.19 53.95
N TRP A 15 -12.86 -50.58 53.59
CA TRP A 15 -13.65 -49.86 52.58
C TRP A 15 -14.12 -48.49 53.07
N LEU A 16 -14.49 -48.36 54.34
CA LEU A 16 -14.84 -47.07 54.94
C LEU A 16 -13.62 -46.17 55.13
N LEU A 17 -12.43 -46.74 55.42
CA LEU A 17 -11.18 -45.99 55.45
C LEU A 17 -10.74 -45.57 54.04
N ALA A 18 -10.91 -46.43 53.04
CA ALA A 18 -10.66 -46.10 51.64
C ALA A 18 -11.64 -45.04 51.12
N ALA A 19 -12.91 -45.09 51.52
CA ALA A 19 -13.93 -44.07 51.21
C ALA A 19 -13.65 -42.73 51.91
N ALA A 20 -13.18 -42.75 53.16
CA ALA A 20 -12.78 -41.55 53.90
C ALA A 20 -11.47 -40.92 53.35
N LEU A 21 -10.56 -41.74 52.81
CA LEU A 21 -9.33 -41.26 52.15
C LEU A 21 -9.57 -40.79 50.70
N THR A 22 -10.55 -41.38 49.99
CA THR A 22 -10.94 -40.90 48.65
C THR A 22 -11.82 -39.65 48.70
N ALA A 23 -12.59 -39.44 49.78
CA ALA A 23 -13.42 -38.24 49.95
C ALA A 23 -12.65 -36.98 50.42
N CYS A 24 -11.33 -37.08 50.64
CA CYS A 24 -10.45 -35.92 50.84
C CYS A 24 -9.48 -35.70 49.65
N GLY A 25 -9.67 -36.45 48.56
CA GLY A 25 -8.71 -36.55 47.46
C GLY A 25 -9.28 -36.51 46.04
N SER A 26 -10.58 -36.27 45.84
CA SER A 26 -11.18 -36.16 44.50
C SER A 26 -11.73 -34.76 44.23
N GLY A 27 -10.98 -33.99 43.45
CA GLY A 27 -11.35 -32.70 42.91
C GLY A 27 -10.13 -31.78 42.78
N ASN A 28 -9.36 -31.94 41.69
CA ASN A 28 -8.33 -30.99 41.18
C ASN A 28 -6.92 -31.00 41.81
N LYS A 29 -6.43 -32.10 42.43
CA LYS A 29 -5.14 -32.08 43.15
C LYS A 29 -3.88 -32.54 42.41
N GLU A 30 -3.98 -33.13 41.24
CA GLU A 30 -2.82 -33.33 40.37
C GLU A 30 -2.91 -32.20 39.34
N GLY A 31 -2.23 -31.08 39.61
CA GLY A 31 -2.06 -30.03 38.60
C GLY A 31 -1.56 -30.69 37.33
N GLY A 32 -2.17 -30.36 36.19
CA GLY A 32 -1.67 -30.82 34.89
C GLY A 32 -0.17 -30.59 34.82
N SER A 33 0.55 -31.45 34.10
CA SER A 33 2.00 -31.36 33.93
C SER A 33 2.47 -30.08 33.21
N SER A 34 1.55 -29.15 32.93
CA SER A 34 1.82 -27.82 32.38
C SER A 34 1.67 -26.75 33.47
N ALA A 35 2.60 -25.79 33.51
CA ALA A 35 2.63 -24.72 34.50
C ALA A 35 1.42 -23.75 34.46
N GLY A 36 0.53 -23.90 33.46
CA GLY A 36 -0.72 -23.13 33.33
C GLY A 36 -1.93 -23.77 34.02
N ASP A 37 -1.86 -25.04 34.43
CA ASP A 37 -3.01 -25.80 34.95
C ASP A 37 -3.17 -25.72 36.48
N VAL A 38 -2.45 -24.79 37.14
CA VAL A 38 -2.54 -24.60 38.59
C VAL A 38 -3.79 -23.79 38.93
N ALA A 39 -4.52 -24.23 39.96
CA ALA A 39 -5.74 -23.56 40.40
C ALA A 39 -5.48 -22.07 40.73
N LYS A 40 -6.25 -21.18 40.08
CA LYS A 40 -6.23 -19.74 40.35
C LYS A 40 -6.83 -19.44 41.73
N VAL A 41 -6.40 -18.35 42.35
CA VAL A 41 -6.96 -17.84 43.62
C VAL A 41 -7.87 -16.65 43.35
N ALA A 42 -8.53 -16.14 44.39
CA ALA A 42 -9.29 -14.91 44.27
C ALA A 42 -8.33 -13.72 44.07
N GLU A 43 -8.64 -12.85 43.09
CA GLU A 43 -7.84 -11.66 42.77
C GLU A 43 -7.65 -10.72 43.99
N SER A 44 -8.61 -10.71 44.91
CA SER A 44 -8.52 -9.95 46.17
C SER A 44 -7.34 -10.37 47.07
N LEU A 45 -6.85 -11.61 46.94
CA LEU A 45 -5.67 -12.09 47.65
C LEU A 45 -4.38 -11.53 47.04
N CYS A 46 -4.31 -11.45 45.72
CA CYS A 46 -3.21 -10.80 45.00
C CYS A 46 -3.16 -9.32 45.37
N VAL A 47 -4.29 -8.62 45.25
CA VAL A 47 -4.44 -7.21 45.63
C VAL A 47 -4.05 -6.99 47.09
N GLY A 48 -4.56 -7.78 48.04
CA GLY A 48 -4.30 -7.58 49.46
C GLY A 48 -2.81 -7.58 49.85
N CYS A 49 -2.00 -8.42 49.20
CA CYS A 49 -0.55 -8.48 49.42
C CYS A 49 0.23 -7.44 48.59
N HIS A 50 -0.21 -7.16 47.36
CA HIS A 50 0.49 -6.23 46.46
C HIS A 50 0.07 -4.76 46.64
N SER A 51 -0.98 -4.49 47.40
CA SER A 51 -1.48 -3.15 47.75
C SER A 51 -1.40 -2.81 49.24
N GLY A 52 -0.93 -3.71 50.11
CA GLY A 52 -1.06 -3.58 51.58
C GLY A 52 0.23 -3.76 52.40
N GLY A 53 0.25 -3.19 53.61
CA GLY A 53 1.14 -3.49 54.76
C GLY A 53 2.63 -3.18 54.64
N GLY A 54 3.29 -3.62 53.56
CA GLY A 54 4.73 -3.44 53.28
C GLY A 54 5.06 -2.33 52.27
N GLY A 55 4.03 -1.65 51.76
CA GLY A 55 4.11 -0.66 50.67
C GLY A 55 3.52 -1.19 49.35
N PRO A 56 3.06 -0.32 48.44
CA PRO A 56 2.60 -0.75 47.13
C PRO A 56 3.74 -1.42 46.36
N VAL A 57 3.46 -2.55 45.72
CA VAL A 57 4.42 -3.13 44.77
C VAL A 57 4.42 -2.25 43.53
N ASN A 58 5.57 -1.63 43.28
CA ASN A 58 5.77 -0.75 42.14
C ASN A 58 6.45 -1.53 41.00
N GLU A 59 6.17 -1.15 39.75
CA GLU A 59 6.94 -1.62 38.61
C GLU A 59 8.40 -1.19 38.81
N SER A 60 9.33 -2.14 38.77
CA SER A 60 10.73 -1.91 39.13
C SER A 60 11.43 -0.86 38.28
N LEU A 61 11.00 -0.67 37.03
CA LEU A 61 11.58 0.29 36.09
C LEU A 61 10.95 1.68 36.19
N SER A 62 9.64 1.77 36.38
CA SER A 62 8.92 3.05 36.34
C SER A 62 8.56 3.63 37.70
N GLY A 63 8.58 2.81 38.75
CA GLY A 63 8.06 3.20 40.06
C GLY A 63 6.54 3.27 40.12
N ASP A 64 5.83 2.95 39.03
CA ASP A 64 4.37 3.01 38.95
C ASP A 64 3.70 1.96 39.87
N PRO A 65 2.65 2.31 40.63
CA PRO A 65 1.96 1.37 41.51
C PRO A 65 1.17 0.33 40.70
N ILE A 66 1.61 -0.93 40.71
CA ILE A 66 1.08 -1.98 39.82
C ILE A 66 -0.42 -2.20 40.03
N VAL A 67 -0.86 -2.38 41.29
CA VAL A 67 -2.26 -2.72 41.58
C VAL A 67 -3.20 -1.57 41.26
N VAL A 68 -2.82 -0.34 41.62
CA VAL A 68 -3.63 0.86 41.37
C VAL A 68 -3.83 1.06 39.88
N ASN A 69 -2.75 0.95 39.11
CA ASN A 69 -2.81 1.04 37.66
C ASN A 69 -3.68 -0.10 37.11
N TYR A 70 -3.38 -1.35 37.48
CA TYR A 70 -4.09 -2.52 36.96
C TYR A 70 -5.60 -2.40 37.14
N GLN A 71 -6.07 -1.94 38.30
CA GLN A 71 -7.51 -1.72 38.56
C GLN A 71 -8.16 -0.72 37.60
N ALA A 72 -7.40 0.22 37.04
CA ALA A 72 -7.85 1.16 36.01
C ALA A 72 -7.60 0.67 34.58
N SER A 73 -6.90 -0.46 34.40
CA SER A 73 -6.52 -0.98 33.09
C SER A 73 -7.68 -1.61 32.33
N VAL A 74 -7.55 -1.67 30.99
CA VAL A 74 -8.50 -2.39 30.14
C VAL A 74 -8.57 -3.89 30.45
N HIS A 75 -7.50 -4.48 31.00
CA HIS A 75 -7.49 -5.89 31.39
C HIS A 75 -8.43 -6.13 32.58
N ALA A 76 -8.30 -5.34 33.65
CA ALA A 76 -9.21 -5.44 34.80
C ALA A 76 -10.67 -5.16 34.41
N LEU A 77 -10.90 -4.15 33.55
CA LEU A 77 -12.24 -3.80 33.06
C LEU A 77 -12.87 -4.92 32.20
N ASN A 78 -12.05 -5.75 31.56
CA ASN A 78 -12.48 -6.92 30.79
C ASN A 78 -12.34 -8.24 31.59
N PHE A 79 -12.26 -8.17 32.92
CA PHE A 79 -12.18 -9.32 33.83
C PHE A 79 -10.96 -10.24 33.60
N VAL A 80 -9.87 -9.69 33.06
CA VAL A 80 -8.57 -10.38 32.96
C VAL A 80 -7.78 -10.09 34.24
N GLY A 81 -7.66 -11.10 35.11
CA GLY A 81 -6.98 -11.11 36.39
C GLY A 81 -5.45 -11.15 36.28
N CYS A 82 -4.74 -10.87 37.39
CA CYS A 82 -3.28 -10.97 37.43
C CYS A 82 -2.80 -12.38 37.05
N GLN A 83 -3.55 -13.41 37.45
CA GLN A 83 -3.20 -14.81 37.20
C GLN A 83 -3.47 -15.28 35.76
N ASP A 84 -4.15 -14.48 34.94
CA ASP A 84 -4.31 -14.76 33.51
C ASP A 84 -3.01 -14.48 32.74
N CYS A 85 -2.22 -13.51 33.19
CA CYS A 85 -0.90 -13.22 32.62
C CYS A 85 0.23 -13.92 33.38
N HIS A 86 0.16 -13.96 34.71
CA HIS A 86 1.25 -14.46 35.55
C HIS A 86 1.17 -15.96 35.88
N GLY A 87 0.04 -16.60 35.58
CA GLY A 87 -0.25 -17.99 35.95
C GLY A 87 -0.69 -18.16 37.41
N GLY A 88 -1.22 -19.34 37.74
CA GLY A 88 -1.52 -19.73 39.11
C GLY A 88 -0.24 -20.02 39.91
N GLY A 89 -0.06 -19.43 41.11
CA GLY A 89 1.11 -19.68 41.95
C GLY A 89 1.33 -21.18 42.19
N ALA A 90 2.58 -21.66 42.09
CA ALA A 90 2.89 -23.08 41.93
C ALA A 90 2.59 -24.01 43.14
N MET A 91 2.14 -23.49 44.29
CA MET A 91 1.73 -24.28 45.46
C MET A 91 0.33 -23.88 45.96
N HIS A 92 -0.25 -24.74 46.82
CA HIS A 92 -1.64 -24.65 47.30
C HIS A 92 -2.08 -23.21 47.68
N ASN A 93 -3.17 -22.73 47.07
CA ASN A 93 -3.75 -21.41 47.28
C ASN A 93 -2.84 -20.23 46.91
N GLY A 94 -2.08 -20.32 45.82
CA GLY A 94 -1.30 -19.20 45.31
C GLY A 94 -0.06 -18.86 46.14
N VAL A 95 0.45 -19.83 46.91
CA VAL A 95 1.74 -19.72 47.62
C VAL A 95 2.82 -20.34 46.73
N GLY A 96 4.02 -19.76 46.67
CA GLY A 96 5.09 -20.18 45.76
C GLY A 96 5.31 -19.20 44.60
N PRO A 97 6.43 -19.33 43.85
CA PRO A 97 6.72 -18.39 42.77
C PRO A 97 5.62 -18.46 41.70
N LEU A 98 5.26 -17.30 41.16
CA LEU A 98 4.42 -17.22 39.97
C LEU A 98 5.10 -17.99 38.83
N PRO A 99 4.36 -18.77 38.02
CA PRO A 99 4.93 -19.43 36.85
C PRO A 99 5.56 -18.44 35.86
N TYR A 100 4.92 -17.27 35.70
CA TYR A 100 5.37 -16.21 34.83
C TYR A 100 5.49 -14.91 35.63
N PRO A 101 6.53 -14.73 36.48
CA PRO A 101 6.71 -13.48 37.23
C PRO A 101 6.91 -12.27 36.30
N LYS A 102 7.41 -12.53 35.08
CA LYS A 102 7.59 -11.57 34.00
C LYS A 102 6.93 -12.14 32.74
N PRO A 103 5.62 -11.88 32.51
CA PRO A 103 4.93 -12.39 31.34
C PRO A 103 5.62 -11.94 30.06
N ASN A 104 5.82 -12.87 29.14
CA ASN A 104 6.39 -12.63 27.83
C ASN A 104 5.28 -12.64 26.76
N HIS A 105 5.70 -12.49 25.50
CA HIS A 105 4.77 -12.34 24.39
C HIS A 105 3.89 -13.58 24.19
N GLU A 106 4.33 -14.75 24.63
CA GLU A 106 3.59 -16.01 24.58
C GLU A 106 2.36 -15.99 25.50
N GLN A 107 2.43 -15.34 26.67
CA GLN A 107 1.23 -15.13 27.48
C GLN A 107 0.27 -14.15 26.81
N CYS A 108 0.78 -13.09 26.17
CA CYS A 108 -0.05 -12.15 25.41
C CYS A 108 -0.73 -12.85 24.21
N LYS A 109 -0.01 -13.76 23.53
CA LYS A 109 -0.46 -14.48 22.33
C LYS A 109 -1.78 -15.22 22.54
N SER A 110 -2.03 -15.69 23.76
CA SER A 110 -3.26 -16.42 24.10
C SER A 110 -4.55 -15.62 23.88
N CYS A 111 -4.47 -14.29 23.90
CA CYS A 111 -5.62 -13.39 23.68
C CYS A 111 -5.41 -12.36 22.57
N HIS A 112 -4.16 -11.94 22.29
CA HIS A 112 -3.85 -10.83 21.39
C HIS A 112 -3.45 -11.23 19.97
N ASP A 113 -3.46 -12.51 19.62
CA ASP A 113 -2.99 -12.96 18.30
C ASP A 113 -4.13 -13.29 17.31
N SER A 114 -5.36 -12.87 17.59
CA SER A 114 -6.52 -13.11 16.70
C SER A 114 -6.31 -12.56 15.29
N ASP A 115 -5.62 -11.42 15.19
CA ASP A 115 -5.26 -10.78 13.92
C ASP A 115 -3.76 -10.96 13.59
N GLY A 116 -3.10 -11.94 14.22
CA GLY A 116 -1.67 -12.20 14.04
C GLY A 116 -0.74 -11.13 14.61
N LEU A 117 -1.22 -10.27 15.53
CA LEU A 117 -0.43 -9.16 16.09
C LEU A 117 0.85 -9.61 16.82
N VAL A 118 0.75 -10.64 17.67
CA VAL A 118 1.94 -11.15 18.37
C VAL A 118 2.87 -11.85 17.39
N THR A 119 2.32 -12.59 16.44
CA THR A 119 3.08 -13.20 15.35
C THR A 119 3.86 -12.13 14.56
N ALA A 120 3.20 -11.06 14.10
CA ALA A 120 3.82 -9.93 13.43
C ALA A 120 4.94 -9.30 14.27
N TYR A 121 4.70 -9.05 15.56
CA TYR A 121 5.74 -8.54 16.47
C TYR A 121 6.94 -9.50 16.59
N THR A 122 6.72 -10.80 16.79
CA THR A 122 7.84 -11.77 16.95
C THR A 122 8.70 -11.90 15.70
N GLU A 123 8.14 -11.62 14.53
CA GLU A 123 8.90 -11.61 13.30
C GLU A 123 9.60 -10.26 13.03
N SER A 124 9.29 -9.21 13.82
CA SER A 124 9.82 -7.87 13.62
C SER A 124 11.31 -7.73 13.97
N LYS A 125 11.91 -6.61 13.54
CA LYS A 125 13.25 -6.21 14.00
C LYS A 125 13.29 -5.75 15.47
N HIS A 126 12.15 -5.42 16.06
CA HIS A 126 12.07 -5.05 17.48
C HIS A 126 12.26 -6.27 18.39
N TYR A 127 11.62 -7.40 18.03
CA TYR A 127 11.83 -8.67 18.75
C TYR A 127 13.27 -9.16 18.59
N ASN A 128 13.82 -9.02 17.39
CA ASN A 128 15.17 -9.47 17.02
C ASN A 128 16.24 -8.38 17.14
N VAL A 129 16.01 -7.35 17.95
CA VAL A 129 16.97 -6.26 18.10
C VAL A 129 18.27 -6.79 18.68
N GLN A 130 19.40 -6.38 18.10
CA GLN A 130 20.69 -6.65 18.71
C GLN A 130 20.86 -5.73 19.91
N ILE A 131 21.10 -6.34 21.08
CA ILE A 131 21.44 -5.65 22.31
C ILE A 131 22.89 -5.17 22.16
N GLU A 132 23.08 -3.87 22.34
CA GLU A 132 24.37 -3.20 22.21
C GLU A 132 24.86 -2.82 23.61
N GLU A 133 26.13 -3.07 23.94
CA GLU A 133 26.63 -2.92 25.32
C GLU A 133 26.89 -1.46 25.74
N ALA A 134 26.85 -0.50 24.81
CA ALA A 134 27.09 0.92 25.12
C ALA A 134 25.85 1.61 25.71
N GLU A 135 26.06 2.43 26.75
CA GLU A 135 25.02 3.20 27.46
C GLU A 135 24.05 3.94 26.53
N VAL A 136 24.57 4.69 25.55
CA VAL A 136 23.77 5.45 24.59
C VAL A 136 22.94 4.55 23.65
N CYS A 137 23.47 3.37 23.29
CA CYS A 137 22.78 2.43 22.42
C CYS A 137 21.67 1.68 23.18
N ASN A 138 21.90 1.33 24.44
CA ASN A 138 20.94 0.63 25.30
C ASN A 138 19.61 1.38 25.43
N ARG A 139 19.64 2.73 25.32
CA ARG A 139 18.45 3.59 25.30
C ARG A 139 17.39 3.11 24.31
N CYS A 140 17.79 2.73 23.10
CA CYS A 140 16.85 2.33 22.04
C CYS A 140 16.88 0.83 21.75
N HIS A 141 18.00 0.16 22.08
CA HIS A 141 18.23 -1.26 21.77
C HIS A 141 17.86 -2.23 22.89
N THR A 142 17.30 -1.72 23.99
CA THR A 142 16.78 -2.57 25.08
C THR A 142 15.43 -2.07 25.58
N HIS A 143 14.63 -2.99 26.11
CA HIS A 143 13.39 -2.66 26.80
C HIS A 143 13.64 -1.71 27.98
N GLN A 144 14.63 -2.00 28.83
CA GLN A 144 14.91 -1.22 30.02
C GLN A 144 15.34 0.21 29.68
N GLY A 145 16.27 0.35 28.73
CA GLY A 145 16.72 1.67 28.28
C GLY A 145 15.59 2.49 27.70
N ALA A 146 14.74 1.90 26.86
CA ALA A 146 13.62 2.62 26.23
C ALA A 146 12.56 3.03 27.25
N VAL A 147 12.27 2.18 28.24
CA VAL A 147 11.33 2.51 29.33
C VAL A 147 11.87 3.67 30.17
N VAL A 148 13.13 3.60 30.58
CA VAL A 148 13.77 4.64 31.40
C VAL A 148 13.84 5.94 30.62
N ALA A 149 14.21 5.90 29.34
CA ALA A 149 14.24 7.08 28.47
C ALA A 149 12.88 7.78 28.40
N ALA A 150 11.80 7.01 28.23
CA ALA A 150 10.44 7.54 28.19
C ALA A 150 9.96 8.11 29.54
N ILE A 151 10.57 7.77 30.66
CA ILE A 151 10.15 8.30 31.97
C ILE A 151 10.87 9.61 32.27
N PHE A 152 12.17 9.66 31.97
CA PHE A 152 13.03 10.73 32.45
C PHE A 152 13.34 11.82 31.42
N GLY A 153 12.80 11.74 30.21
CA GLY A 153 12.98 12.81 29.24
C GLY A 153 14.18 12.64 28.33
N TYR A 154 14.65 11.41 28.14
CA TYR A 154 15.91 11.15 27.43
C TYR A 154 15.63 10.90 25.96
N THR A 155 15.12 11.91 25.26
CA THR A 155 14.70 11.76 23.87
C THR A 155 15.08 12.94 23.00
N GLY A 156 15.67 12.64 21.82
CA GLY A 156 15.77 13.57 20.70
C GLY A 156 16.79 13.19 19.65
N ASP A 157 17.37 14.19 18.99
CA ASP A 157 18.37 14.04 17.93
C ASP A 157 19.76 13.66 18.46
N GLY A 158 20.74 13.55 17.56
CA GLY A 158 22.09 13.10 17.90
C GLY A 158 22.82 14.04 18.85
N ASP A 159 22.57 15.34 18.78
CA ASP A 159 23.22 16.31 19.68
C ASP A 159 22.63 16.19 21.10
N GLU A 160 21.31 15.99 21.20
CA GLU A 160 20.67 15.70 22.50
C GLU A 160 21.15 14.36 23.07
N LEU A 161 21.35 13.35 22.22
CA LEU A 161 21.89 12.03 22.61
C LEU A 161 23.32 12.11 23.18
N GLU A 162 24.19 12.89 22.55
CA GLU A 162 25.61 13.00 22.90
C GLU A 162 25.90 14.03 24.00
N GLY A 163 25.11 15.11 24.08
CA GLY A 163 25.40 16.24 24.94
C GLY A 163 24.79 16.16 26.35
N SER A 164 23.47 16.02 26.44
CA SER A 164 22.71 16.23 27.68
C SER A 164 22.35 14.94 28.42
N LEU A 165 22.56 13.77 27.79
CA LEU A 165 22.02 12.48 28.24
C LEU A 165 23.07 11.43 28.65
N LEU A 166 24.36 11.69 28.42
CA LEU A 166 25.46 10.83 28.89
C LEU A 166 25.51 10.79 30.43
N GLY A 167 25.40 9.59 31.01
CA GLY A 167 25.39 9.35 32.47
C GLY A 167 23.99 9.29 33.12
N LEU A 168 22.93 9.46 32.33
CA LEU A 168 21.54 9.43 32.79
C LEU A 168 20.77 8.20 32.30
N ALA A 169 21.24 7.56 31.23
CA ALA A 169 20.72 6.27 30.79
C ALA A 169 21.02 5.21 31.87
N PRO A 170 20.25 4.11 31.93
CA PRO A 170 20.66 3.00 32.77
C PRO A 170 21.99 2.51 32.21
N GLY A 171 23.10 2.89 32.85
CA GLY A 171 24.45 2.47 32.48
C GLY A 171 24.53 0.96 32.32
N ASP A 172 25.62 0.44 31.74
CA ASP A 172 25.82 -0.96 31.33
C ASP A 172 24.85 -1.96 31.97
N LEU A 173 23.75 -2.23 31.25
CA LEU A 173 22.76 -3.19 31.69
C LEU A 173 23.41 -4.58 31.72
N PRO A 174 23.19 -5.40 32.76
CA PRO A 174 23.73 -6.75 32.77
C PRO A 174 23.31 -7.50 31.50
N VAL A 175 24.19 -8.28 30.88
CA VAL A 175 23.81 -9.18 29.76
C VAL A 175 23.28 -10.53 30.24
N THR A 176 23.40 -10.83 31.54
CA THR A 176 22.99 -12.10 32.15
C THR A 176 22.29 -11.88 33.49
N GLY A 177 21.50 -12.87 33.92
CA GLY A 177 20.74 -12.85 35.17
C GLY A 177 19.35 -12.20 35.05
N ASP A 178 18.64 -12.10 36.17
CA ASP A 178 17.24 -11.65 36.17
C ASP A 178 17.05 -10.18 35.75
N ASN A 179 18.13 -9.39 35.76
CA ASN A 179 18.16 -8.00 35.32
C ASN A 179 18.79 -7.83 33.93
N ALA A 180 18.96 -8.93 33.19
CA ALA A 180 19.58 -8.89 31.88
C ALA A 180 18.85 -7.96 30.92
N ALA A 181 19.59 -7.19 30.12
CA ALA A 181 19.07 -6.42 28.99
C ALA A 181 18.13 -7.31 28.17
N GLN A 182 16.91 -6.83 27.94
CA GLN A 182 15.91 -7.54 27.16
C GLN A 182 15.70 -6.83 25.83
N PRO A 183 15.40 -7.57 24.75
CA PRO A 183 14.96 -6.95 23.51
C PRO A 183 13.67 -6.14 23.72
N ILE A 184 13.33 -5.30 22.75
CA ILE A 184 12.09 -4.54 22.75
C ILE A 184 10.91 -5.51 22.83
N LYS A 185 9.93 -5.20 23.68
CA LYS A 185 8.74 -6.02 23.90
C LYS A 185 7.47 -5.19 24.05
N CYS A 186 6.30 -5.83 24.13
CA CYS A 186 5.01 -5.13 24.11
C CYS A 186 4.94 -4.00 25.15
N ASN A 187 5.46 -4.23 26.37
CA ASN A 187 5.43 -3.24 27.46
C ASN A 187 6.56 -2.17 27.37
N THR A 188 7.45 -2.27 26.37
CA THR A 188 8.31 -1.15 25.97
C THR A 188 7.45 -0.05 25.37
N CYS A 189 6.50 -0.42 24.52
CA CYS A 189 5.62 0.51 23.81
C CYS A 189 4.34 0.82 24.60
N HIS A 190 3.81 -0.14 25.35
CA HIS A 190 2.57 -0.02 26.10
C HIS A 190 2.80 -0.01 27.61
N VAL A 191 1.96 0.71 28.34
CA VAL A 191 1.91 0.61 29.80
C VAL A 191 0.92 -0.50 30.19
N THR A 192 1.44 -1.72 30.44
CA THR A 192 0.64 -2.96 30.61
C THR A 192 -0.43 -2.90 31.70
N HIS A 193 -0.16 -2.14 32.76
CA HIS A 193 -1.10 -1.97 33.86
C HIS A 193 -1.95 -0.71 33.73
N LYS A 194 -1.93 0.08 32.65
CA LYS A 194 -2.77 1.29 32.52
C LYS A 194 -3.78 1.15 31.37
N PRO A 195 -4.83 1.99 31.32
CA PRO A 195 -5.77 1.97 30.19
C PRO A 195 -5.08 2.41 28.89
N GLN A 196 -4.91 1.47 27.93
CA GLN A 196 -4.39 1.64 26.56
C GLN A 196 -3.38 2.80 26.35
N GLU A 197 -2.44 2.96 27.27
CA GLU A 197 -1.50 4.08 27.26
C GLU A 197 -0.21 3.65 26.55
N LEU A 198 0.24 4.49 25.61
CA LEU A 198 1.55 4.35 24.99
C LEU A 198 2.62 4.97 25.88
N ARG A 199 3.76 4.30 26.01
CA ARG A 199 4.89 4.74 26.81
C ARG A 199 5.71 5.79 26.05
N VAL A 200 5.21 7.01 26.09
CA VAL A 200 5.81 8.17 25.43
C VAL A 200 6.51 9.04 26.46
N ASP A 201 7.70 9.52 26.10
CA ASP A 201 8.39 10.55 26.85
C ASP A 201 7.53 11.81 27.01
N ALA A 202 7.24 12.19 28.27
CA ALA A 202 6.41 13.34 28.59
C ALA A 202 7.00 14.68 28.09
N THR A 203 8.32 14.75 27.95
CA THR A 203 9.05 15.91 27.44
C THR A 203 9.28 15.87 25.93
N TRP A 204 9.24 14.68 25.33
CA TRP A 204 9.38 14.52 23.88
C TRP A 204 8.13 15.03 23.16
N ASN A 205 8.27 16.16 22.50
CA ASN A 205 7.23 16.73 21.67
C ASN A 205 7.90 17.19 20.37
N PRO A 206 8.09 16.26 19.42
CA PRO A 206 8.68 16.60 18.12
C PRO A 206 7.74 17.53 17.37
N ALA A 207 8.30 18.35 16.50
CA ALA A 207 7.48 19.09 15.56
C ALA A 207 6.71 18.14 14.64
N THR A 208 5.52 18.59 14.23
CA THR A 208 4.64 17.86 13.31
C THR A 208 4.81 18.33 11.87
N VAL A 209 5.43 19.50 11.67
CA VAL A 209 5.71 20.11 10.36
C VAL A 209 7.13 20.68 10.38
N VAL A 210 7.90 20.44 9.31
CA VAL A 210 9.26 20.96 9.17
C VAL A 210 9.25 22.48 9.10
N GLY A 211 10.23 23.12 9.73
CA GLY A 211 10.35 24.58 9.83
C GLY A 211 9.40 25.23 10.84
N THR A 212 8.58 24.44 11.54
CA THR A 212 7.74 24.94 12.64
C THR A 212 8.19 24.31 13.95
N PRO A 213 8.39 25.10 15.02
CA PRO A 213 8.60 24.55 16.34
C PRO A 213 7.42 23.69 16.78
N ALA A 214 7.68 22.73 17.67
CA ALA A 214 6.63 21.86 18.19
C ALA A 214 5.49 22.67 18.83
N PRO A 215 4.21 22.32 18.56
CA PRO A 215 3.07 22.98 19.17
C PRO A 215 3.08 22.77 20.69
N ALA A 216 2.39 23.63 21.45
CA ALA A 216 2.24 23.41 22.89
C ALA A 216 1.59 22.04 23.14
N TYR A 217 2.21 21.22 24.00
CA TYR A 217 1.71 19.89 24.30
C TYR A 217 0.28 19.95 24.86
N THR A 218 -0.63 19.21 24.24
CA THR A 218 -1.93 18.88 24.84
C THR A 218 -2.05 17.36 24.96
N ASN A 219 -2.55 16.92 26.11
CA ASN A 219 -2.54 15.50 26.47
C ASN A 219 -3.34 14.65 25.46
N GLY A 220 -2.74 13.55 24.99
CA GLY A 220 -3.38 12.57 24.11
C GLY A 220 -3.24 12.80 22.59
N GLN A 221 -2.56 13.85 22.13
CA GLN A 221 -2.38 14.08 20.69
C GLN A 221 -1.25 13.23 20.09
N TYR A 222 -1.50 12.62 18.91
CA TYR A 222 -0.55 11.91 18.03
C TYR A 222 0.47 11.00 18.74
N MET A 223 0.00 10.24 19.74
CA MET A 223 0.85 9.45 20.64
C MET A 223 1.71 8.40 19.91
N GLN A 224 1.22 7.80 18.82
CA GLN A 224 2.03 6.86 18.03
C GLN A 224 3.22 7.56 17.36
N TYR A 225 3.00 8.74 16.77
CA TYR A 225 4.10 9.51 16.14
C TYR A 225 5.19 9.82 17.17
N ARG A 226 4.80 10.30 18.36
CA ARG A 226 5.74 10.57 19.46
C ARG A 226 6.46 9.30 19.90
N LEU A 227 5.74 8.21 20.13
CA LEU A 227 6.31 6.93 20.53
C LEU A 227 7.37 6.44 19.53
N CYS A 228 7.07 6.46 18.24
CA CYS A 228 7.99 5.95 17.23
C CYS A 228 9.22 6.88 17.09
N THR A 229 8.99 8.19 17.04
CA THR A 229 10.06 9.18 16.85
C THR A 229 10.92 9.39 18.08
N GLN A 230 10.52 8.92 19.27
CA GLN A 230 11.40 9.00 20.44
C GLN A 230 12.65 8.10 20.32
N CYS A 231 12.56 7.05 19.50
CA CYS A 231 13.68 6.16 19.20
C CYS A 231 14.25 6.37 17.80
N HIS A 232 13.41 6.78 16.84
CA HIS A 232 13.77 6.84 15.42
C HIS A 232 13.85 8.25 14.84
N THR A 233 13.74 9.29 15.68
CA THR A 233 13.79 10.74 15.41
C THR A 233 13.53 11.13 13.95
N TYR A 234 12.37 11.70 13.66
CA TYR A 234 12.03 12.19 12.31
C TYR A 234 12.25 13.70 12.18
N ILE A 235 11.50 14.48 12.97
CA ILE A 235 11.66 15.92 13.10
C ILE A 235 11.96 16.20 14.57
N ASN A 236 12.97 17.01 14.87
CA ASN A 236 13.28 17.38 16.24
C ASN A 236 12.28 18.43 16.77
N ARG A 237 12.48 18.89 18.01
CA ARG A 237 11.57 19.85 18.66
C ARG A 237 11.58 21.23 18.01
N ASP A 238 12.71 21.61 17.41
CA ASP A 238 12.90 22.91 16.76
C ASP A 238 12.34 22.94 15.33
N GLY A 239 11.83 21.81 14.82
CA GLY A 239 11.29 21.70 13.48
C GLY A 239 12.32 21.35 12.42
N ILE A 240 13.52 20.89 12.82
CA ILE A 240 14.58 20.49 11.91
C ILE A 240 14.49 18.98 11.65
N ILE A 241 14.65 18.59 10.39
CA ILE A 241 14.60 17.19 9.97
C ILE A 241 15.86 16.44 10.42
N ALA A 242 15.71 15.20 10.86
CA ALA A 242 16.84 14.35 11.25
C ALA A 242 17.38 13.53 10.08
N GLY A 243 18.69 13.63 9.85
CA GLY A 243 19.42 12.99 8.77
C GLY A 243 20.91 12.86 9.12
N SER A 244 21.78 13.40 8.27
CA SER A 244 23.24 13.29 8.41
C SER A 244 23.86 14.33 9.36
N GLY A 245 23.11 15.34 9.80
CA GLY A 245 23.66 16.49 10.53
C GLY A 245 24.36 17.51 9.62
N THR A 246 24.21 17.38 8.29
CA THR A 246 24.79 18.29 7.30
C THR A 246 23.72 18.82 6.35
N THR A 247 24.05 19.86 5.58
CA THR A 247 23.15 20.42 4.55
C THR A 247 23.19 19.54 3.30
N THR A 248 22.01 19.24 2.73
CA THR A 248 21.91 18.50 1.46
C THR A 248 22.22 19.38 0.25
N ASP A 249 22.33 18.80 -0.96
CA ASP A 249 22.60 19.56 -2.19
C ASP A 249 21.40 20.45 -2.57
N LEU A 250 20.20 20.11 -2.10
CA LEU A 250 19.00 20.94 -2.21
C LEU A 250 18.92 22.05 -1.14
N GLY A 251 19.95 22.22 -0.31
CA GLY A 251 20.02 23.28 0.71
C GLY A 251 19.21 22.99 1.99
N LEU A 252 18.77 21.75 2.18
CA LEU A 252 18.04 21.33 3.38
C LEU A 252 19.03 21.13 4.54
N GLU A 253 18.91 21.93 5.60
CA GLU A 253 19.66 21.71 6.84
C GLU A 253 19.08 20.54 7.63
N THR A 254 19.94 19.62 8.07
CA THR A 254 19.55 18.45 8.86
C THR A 254 20.28 18.41 10.20
N VAL A 255 19.66 17.81 11.22
CA VAL A 255 20.33 17.40 12.46
C VAL A 255 20.73 15.93 12.41
N LEU A 256 21.60 15.48 13.30
CA LEU A 256 22.00 14.07 13.37
C LEU A 256 20.82 13.19 13.79
N VAL A 257 20.52 12.12 13.04
CA VAL A 257 19.55 11.07 13.41
C VAL A 257 20.12 10.08 14.44
N GLY A 258 20.90 10.59 15.40
CA GLY A 258 21.71 9.79 16.32
C GLY A 258 22.89 9.10 15.63
N HIS A 259 23.33 7.95 16.15
CA HIS A 259 24.46 7.17 15.61
C HIS A 259 24.15 6.36 14.33
N HIS A 260 23.11 6.76 13.60
CA HIS A 260 22.66 6.14 12.35
C HIS A 260 22.73 7.09 11.16
N ASP A 261 23.33 8.26 11.37
CA ASP A 261 23.62 9.35 10.43
C ASP A 261 24.41 8.94 9.18
N THR A 262 25.08 7.78 9.19
CA THR A 262 25.82 7.23 8.03
C THR A 262 25.08 6.13 7.27
N SER A 263 23.83 5.84 7.64
CA SER A 263 23.07 4.71 7.09
C SER A 263 21.67 5.15 6.67
N TRP A 264 21.49 5.54 5.41
CA TRP A 264 20.25 6.14 4.91
C TRP A 264 18.99 5.32 5.26
N TYR A 265 19.07 3.99 5.13
CA TYR A 265 17.97 3.06 5.40
C TYR A 265 17.56 2.98 6.88
N ARG A 266 18.26 3.67 7.78
CA ARG A 266 17.95 3.81 9.21
C ARG A 266 17.38 5.18 9.58
N ALA A 267 17.31 6.12 8.63
CA ALA A 267 16.78 7.46 8.83
C ALA A 267 15.41 7.59 8.17
N ILE A 268 14.35 7.87 8.96
CA ILE A 268 12.97 7.99 8.47
C ILE A 268 12.89 9.02 7.33
N ALA A 269 13.56 10.16 7.49
CA ALA A 269 13.50 11.27 6.55
C ALA A 269 13.98 10.93 5.13
N THR A 270 14.85 9.94 4.97
CA THR A 270 15.35 9.55 3.64
C THR A 270 14.28 8.99 2.71
N THR A 271 13.14 8.55 3.26
CA THR A 271 12.03 7.99 2.49
C THR A 271 10.69 8.68 2.77
N HIS A 272 10.58 9.47 3.84
CA HIS A 272 9.31 10.03 4.30
C HIS A 272 9.26 11.56 4.30
N TYR A 273 10.36 12.23 3.95
CA TYR A 273 10.39 13.68 3.80
C TYR A 273 10.32 14.09 2.33
N ASP A 274 9.33 14.92 2.01
CA ASP A 274 9.18 15.58 0.72
C ASP A 274 9.56 17.06 0.90
N ASN A 275 10.46 17.61 0.09
CA ASN A 275 10.97 18.95 0.33
C ASN A 275 10.00 20.01 -0.25
N PRO A 276 9.35 20.87 0.56
CA PRO A 276 8.39 21.86 0.07
C PRO A 276 9.02 22.97 -0.79
N THR A 277 10.35 22.96 -1.00
CA THR A 277 11.03 23.89 -1.91
C THR A 277 11.23 23.31 -3.31
N THR A 278 11.00 22.02 -3.52
CA THR A 278 11.20 21.31 -4.80
C THR A 278 9.88 20.90 -5.45
N THR A 279 9.25 21.82 -6.18
CA THR A 279 7.92 21.60 -6.77
C THR A 279 7.89 20.66 -8.00
N THR A 280 9.05 20.15 -8.43
CA THR A 280 9.17 19.30 -9.65
C THR A 280 9.52 17.85 -9.33
N ALA A 281 9.66 17.53 -8.04
CA ALA A 281 9.97 16.19 -7.59
C ALA A 281 9.17 15.86 -6.34
N ILE A 282 9.06 14.56 -6.04
CA ILE A 282 8.53 14.09 -4.75
C ILE A 282 9.62 13.24 -4.10
N GLU A 283 10.26 13.75 -3.04
CA GLU A 283 11.38 13.06 -2.39
C GLU A 283 10.95 12.07 -1.30
N GLY A 284 9.69 12.11 -0.86
CA GLY A 284 9.26 11.30 0.28
C GLY A 284 7.77 11.00 0.36
N TYR A 285 7.46 9.96 1.14
CA TYR A 285 6.11 9.63 1.56
C TYR A 285 5.72 10.45 2.79
N ALA A 286 5.03 11.58 2.58
CA ALA A 286 4.69 12.49 3.67
C ALA A 286 3.85 11.78 4.76
N VAL A 287 4.36 11.83 6.00
CA VAL A 287 3.70 11.22 7.15
C VAL A 287 2.57 12.11 7.65
N ARG A 288 1.40 11.52 7.94
CA ARG A 288 0.30 12.22 8.61
C ARG A 288 0.57 12.38 10.10
N THR A 289 1.59 13.17 10.46
CA THR A 289 2.16 13.28 11.82
C THR A 289 1.14 13.55 12.93
N THR A 290 0.00 14.15 12.61
CA THR A 290 -1.10 14.45 13.55
C THR A 290 -2.23 13.42 13.55
N GLY A 291 -2.17 12.42 12.67
CA GLY A 291 -3.14 11.34 12.57
C GLY A 291 -3.16 10.43 13.80
N ALA A 292 -4.22 9.62 13.92
CA ALA A 292 -4.34 8.67 15.03
C ALA A 292 -3.24 7.60 15.01
N ASN A 293 -2.83 7.16 13.81
CA ASN A 293 -1.87 6.08 13.59
C ASN A 293 -0.87 6.40 12.45
N PRO A 294 -0.06 7.48 12.55
CA PRO A 294 0.72 8.02 11.43
C PRO A 294 1.71 7.03 10.81
N CYS A 295 2.33 6.17 11.63
CA CYS A 295 3.27 5.16 11.18
C CYS A 295 2.53 3.90 10.68
N PHE A 296 1.39 3.56 11.29
CA PHE A 296 0.59 2.38 10.88
C PHE A 296 -0.38 2.67 9.73
N ASP A 297 -0.37 3.89 9.20
CA ASP A 297 -0.99 4.23 7.93
C ASP A 297 -0.43 3.39 6.77
N CYS A 298 0.80 2.87 6.92
CA CYS A 298 1.32 1.80 6.07
C CYS A 298 1.86 0.62 6.87
N HIS A 299 2.56 0.85 7.98
CA HIS A 299 3.24 -0.22 8.71
C HIS A 299 2.33 -0.96 9.70
N ASN A 300 2.87 -2.02 10.31
CA ASN A 300 2.30 -2.66 11.49
C ASN A 300 3.42 -2.98 12.50
N HIS A 301 3.09 -3.69 13.57
CA HIS A 301 4.02 -4.21 14.57
C HIS A 301 5.13 -5.10 13.98
N GLU A 302 4.96 -5.61 12.76
CA GLU A 302 6.01 -6.28 11.99
C GLU A 302 7.21 -5.38 11.67
N ALA A 303 6.99 -4.10 11.35
CA ALA A 303 8.02 -3.13 10.97
C ALA A 303 9.13 -3.69 10.02
N LYS A 304 8.79 -4.63 9.13
CA LYS A 304 9.74 -5.30 8.22
C LYS A 304 9.82 -4.56 6.87
N THR A 305 10.45 -3.40 6.84
CA THR A 305 10.59 -2.67 5.56
C THR A 305 11.68 -3.25 4.66
N ASN A 306 12.75 -3.83 5.23
CA ASN A 306 13.87 -4.46 4.52
C ASN A 306 14.51 -3.59 3.41
N THR A 307 14.45 -2.26 3.55
CA THR A 307 15.03 -1.30 2.59
C THR A 307 16.54 -1.40 2.46
N ARG A 308 17.24 -2.00 3.43
CA ARG A 308 18.69 -2.24 3.32
C ARG A 308 19.05 -3.27 2.25
N THR A 309 18.17 -4.25 2.01
CA THR A 309 18.51 -5.51 1.33
C THR A 309 17.94 -5.64 -0.07
N ALA A 310 17.13 -4.70 -0.57
CA ALA A 310 16.71 -4.80 -1.95
C ALA A 310 17.90 -4.55 -2.88
N GLY A 311 18.03 -5.39 -3.91
CA GLY A 311 19.22 -5.45 -4.77
C GLY A 311 20.31 -6.42 -4.29
N THR A 312 20.17 -7.05 -3.10
CA THR A 312 20.96 -8.24 -2.74
C THR A 312 20.33 -9.51 -3.31
N THR A 313 21.10 -10.59 -3.48
CA THR A 313 20.59 -11.87 -4.00
C THR A 313 20.65 -12.94 -2.91
N PRO A 314 19.53 -13.58 -2.53
CA PRO A 314 18.16 -13.27 -2.96
C PRO A 314 17.67 -11.95 -2.36
N ALA A 315 16.87 -11.20 -3.11
CA ALA A 315 16.29 -9.96 -2.62
C ALA A 315 15.24 -10.31 -1.56
N ASP A 316 15.41 -9.81 -0.34
CA ASP A 316 14.42 -9.98 0.72
C ASP A 316 13.32 -8.92 0.56
N THR A 317 12.52 -9.06 -0.50
CA THR A 317 11.44 -8.14 -0.87
C THR A 317 10.19 -8.37 -0.02
N THR A 318 9.79 -7.35 0.73
CA THR A 318 8.53 -7.32 1.48
C THR A 318 7.47 -6.55 0.72
N ILE A 319 6.22 -6.60 1.19
CA ILE A 319 5.14 -5.78 0.62
C ILE A 319 5.50 -4.29 0.56
N TYR A 320 6.31 -3.80 1.49
CA TYR A 320 6.72 -2.40 1.55
C TYR A 320 7.71 -2.04 0.44
N SER A 321 8.72 -2.89 0.22
CA SER A 321 9.67 -2.67 -0.87
C SER A 321 9.04 -2.89 -2.23
N ASP A 322 8.07 -3.81 -2.34
CA ASP A 322 7.27 -4.03 -3.55
C ASP A 322 6.46 -2.78 -3.88
N TRP A 323 5.66 -2.29 -2.92
CA TRP A 323 4.85 -1.09 -3.06
C TRP A 323 5.73 0.12 -3.40
N ALA A 324 6.81 0.35 -2.66
CA ALA A 324 7.67 1.52 -2.79
C ALA A 324 8.41 1.61 -4.14
N GLN A 325 8.58 0.48 -4.83
CA GLN A 325 9.14 0.40 -6.19
C GLN A 325 8.06 0.35 -7.28
N SER A 326 6.78 0.27 -6.92
CA SER A 326 5.66 0.24 -7.85
C SER A 326 5.33 1.62 -8.43
N GLY A 327 4.52 1.64 -9.48
CA GLY A 327 3.99 2.88 -10.05
C GLY A 327 3.12 3.68 -9.07
N HIS A 328 2.43 3.03 -8.12
CA HIS A 328 1.62 3.70 -7.10
C HIS A 328 2.44 4.53 -6.12
N ALA A 329 3.66 4.10 -5.82
CA ALA A 329 4.62 4.84 -5.00
C ALA A 329 5.58 5.70 -5.85
N GLY A 330 5.24 5.96 -7.13
CA GLY A 330 6.06 6.72 -8.08
C GLY A 330 7.45 6.12 -8.35
N LYS A 331 7.65 4.85 -8.01
CA LYS A 331 8.96 4.17 -8.01
C LYS A 331 10.02 4.87 -7.16
N LEU A 332 9.62 5.62 -6.12
CA LEU A 332 10.54 6.43 -5.31
C LEU A 332 11.70 5.60 -4.76
N LEU A 333 11.46 4.40 -4.22
CA LEU A 333 12.53 3.57 -3.66
C LEU A 333 13.55 3.13 -4.73
N THR A 334 13.14 2.95 -5.98
CA THR A 334 14.07 2.68 -7.10
C THR A 334 15.03 3.85 -7.31
N VAL A 335 14.53 5.09 -7.26
CA VAL A 335 15.35 6.30 -7.39
C VAL A 335 16.30 6.43 -6.18
N LYS A 336 15.81 6.15 -4.96
CA LYS A 336 16.64 6.13 -3.74
C LYS A 336 17.78 5.11 -3.83
N TYR A 337 17.52 3.90 -4.35
CA TYR A 337 18.58 2.90 -4.57
C TYR A 337 19.60 3.35 -5.62
N ALA A 338 19.18 4.00 -6.69
CA ALA A 338 20.09 4.55 -7.68
C ALA A 338 21.01 5.61 -7.05
N ALA A 339 20.47 6.52 -6.23
CA ALA A 339 21.24 7.52 -5.51
C ALA A 339 22.24 6.91 -4.52
N ALA A 340 21.81 5.90 -3.74
CA ALA A 340 22.69 5.19 -2.82
C ALA A 340 23.81 4.44 -3.56
N THR A 341 23.52 3.83 -4.70
CA THR A 341 24.49 3.11 -5.53
C THR A 341 25.51 4.05 -6.15
N ALA A 342 25.08 5.23 -6.59
CA ALA A 342 25.97 6.26 -7.13
C ALA A 342 26.90 6.87 -6.06
N ASN A 343 26.53 6.78 -4.78
CA ASN A 343 27.26 7.34 -3.65
C ASN A 343 27.60 6.25 -2.62
N PRO A 344 28.53 5.32 -2.93
CA PRO A 344 28.84 4.21 -2.04
C PRO A 344 29.56 4.68 -0.77
N VAL A 345 29.20 4.10 0.37
CA VAL A 345 29.92 4.30 1.64
C VAL A 345 31.21 3.49 1.63
N THR A 346 32.34 4.14 1.89
CA THR A 346 33.68 3.52 1.94
C THR A 346 34.27 3.61 3.35
N GLY A 347 35.50 3.10 3.53
CA GLY A 347 36.14 3.02 4.85
C GLY A 347 35.52 2.00 5.81
N SER A 348 36.16 1.82 6.96
CA SER A 348 35.63 0.98 8.05
C SER A 348 34.68 1.78 8.94
N ARG A 349 33.66 1.12 9.52
CA ARG A 349 32.72 1.75 10.46
C ARG A 349 33.48 2.52 11.55
N GLY A 350 33.11 3.78 11.77
CA GLY A 350 33.75 4.67 12.74
C GLY A 350 35.01 5.41 12.23
N SER A 351 35.45 5.16 10.99
CA SER A 351 36.49 5.97 10.36
C SER A 351 35.92 7.28 9.80
N VAL A 352 36.76 8.32 9.70
CA VAL A 352 36.39 9.60 9.09
C VAL A 352 35.89 9.43 7.66
N GLU A 353 36.50 8.51 6.89
CA GLU A 353 36.08 8.19 5.53
C GLU A 353 34.66 7.61 5.49
N ASN A 354 34.33 6.69 6.41
CA ASN A 354 32.99 6.12 6.53
C ASN A 354 31.94 7.15 6.93
N THR A 355 32.26 8.03 7.88
CA THR A 355 31.38 9.15 8.24
C THR A 355 31.14 10.06 7.06
N THR A 356 32.21 10.50 6.39
CA THR A 356 32.13 11.44 5.26
C THR A 356 31.32 10.86 4.10
N THR A 357 31.65 9.65 3.65
CA THR A 357 30.94 9.02 2.53
C THR A 357 29.53 8.56 2.92
N GLY A 358 29.31 8.20 4.18
CA GLY A 358 27.99 7.92 4.75
C GLY A 358 27.08 9.13 4.72
N HIS A 359 27.56 10.29 5.17
CA HIS A 359 26.80 11.56 5.12
C HIS A 359 26.45 11.96 3.68
N ILE A 360 27.41 11.85 2.76
CA ILE A 360 27.17 12.09 1.33
C ILE A 360 26.07 11.17 0.81
N GLN A 361 26.12 9.87 1.12
CA GLN A 361 25.09 8.93 0.70
C GLN A 361 23.72 9.30 1.29
N VAL A 362 23.63 9.62 2.58
CA VAL A 362 22.37 10.01 3.23
C VAL A 362 21.77 11.24 2.56
N ASN A 363 22.56 12.29 2.31
CA ASN A 363 22.09 13.51 1.66
C ASN A 363 21.62 13.25 0.23
N ALA A 364 22.42 12.53 -0.56
CA ALA A 364 22.06 12.18 -1.94
C ALA A 364 20.76 11.37 -2.01
N VAL A 365 20.54 10.48 -1.04
CA VAL A 365 19.29 9.73 -0.92
C VAL A 365 18.14 10.63 -0.49
N MET A 366 18.34 11.57 0.44
CA MET A 366 17.30 12.55 0.80
C MET A 366 16.87 13.40 -0.41
N ASP A 367 17.82 13.84 -1.24
CA ASP A 367 17.56 14.70 -2.40
C ASP A 367 16.96 13.97 -3.62
N ALA A 368 17.04 12.63 -3.66
CA ALA A 368 16.52 11.83 -4.77
C ALA A 368 14.99 11.77 -4.75
N GLY A 369 14.31 12.25 -5.80
CA GLY A 369 12.84 12.25 -5.87
C GLY A 369 12.25 11.65 -7.14
N VAL A 370 10.96 11.34 -7.10
CA VAL A 370 10.15 10.98 -8.27
C VAL A 370 10.08 12.18 -9.19
N THR A 371 10.28 12.00 -10.49
CA THR A 371 10.09 13.04 -11.52
C THR A 371 9.11 12.55 -12.60
N SER A 372 8.89 13.33 -13.66
CA SER A 372 8.04 12.92 -14.79
C SER A 372 8.55 11.64 -15.47
N ASP A 373 9.86 11.35 -15.35
CA ASP A 373 10.46 10.17 -15.96
C ASP A 373 10.07 8.86 -15.25
N THR A 374 9.79 8.93 -13.94
CA THR A 374 9.50 7.74 -13.13
C THR A 374 8.07 7.68 -12.61
N GLY A 375 7.38 8.83 -12.51
CA GLY A 375 6.05 8.95 -11.92
C GLY A 375 5.28 10.17 -12.41
N ASP A 376 5.18 10.36 -13.73
CA ASP A 376 4.44 11.46 -14.36
C ASP A 376 3.02 11.65 -13.79
N GLY A 377 2.30 10.53 -13.55
CA GLY A 377 0.96 10.55 -12.96
C GLY A 377 0.86 11.21 -11.58
N TRP A 378 1.97 11.46 -10.90
CA TRP A 378 2.03 12.07 -9.56
C TRP A 378 2.66 13.46 -9.56
N VAL A 379 3.62 13.74 -10.44
CA VAL A 379 4.34 15.03 -10.43
C VAL A 379 3.86 16.02 -11.48
N HIS A 380 3.11 15.55 -12.49
CA HIS A 380 2.74 16.37 -13.65
C HIS A 380 1.84 17.57 -13.29
N TYR A 381 1.02 17.43 -12.24
CA TYR A 381 0.22 18.53 -11.71
C TYR A 381 0.33 18.62 -10.20
N ASN A 382 -0.07 19.77 -9.66
CA ASN A 382 -0.38 19.89 -8.24
C ASN A 382 -1.74 19.24 -7.96
N TRP A 383 -1.76 17.97 -7.58
CA TRP A 383 -3.00 17.21 -7.46
C TRP A 383 -3.82 17.59 -6.23
N ASP A 384 -3.17 18.13 -5.20
CA ASP A 384 -3.84 18.53 -3.96
C ASP A 384 -4.44 19.96 -4.03
N SER A 385 -4.26 20.65 -5.16
CA SER A 385 -4.95 21.90 -5.49
C SER A 385 -6.41 21.64 -5.83
N THR A 386 -7.30 21.81 -4.86
CA THR A 386 -8.73 21.59 -5.06
C THR A 386 -9.37 22.71 -5.89
N LEU A 387 -9.02 23.97 -5.60
CA LEU A 387 -9.62 25.17 -6.17
C LEU A 387 -8.59 26.11 -6.79
N LYS A 388 -9.01 26.84 -7.82
CA LYS A 388 -8.27 27.99 -8.36
C LYS A 388 -8.54 29.23 -7.52
N ALA A 389 -7.80 30.32 -7.79
CA ALA A 389 -7.98 31.60 -7.12
C ALA A 389 -9.39 32.20 -7.28
N ASP A 390 -10.10 31.86 -8.36
CA ASP A 390 -11.49 32.26 -8.61
C ASP A 390 -12.54 31.32 -8.00
N LEU A 391 -12.09 30.36 -7.16
CA LEU A 391 -12.91 29.33 -6.50
C LEU A 391 -13.58 28.32 -7.45
N THR A 392 -13.17 28.26 -8.71
CA THR A 392 -13.55 27.16 -9.61
C THR A 392 -12.70 25.92 -9.34
N ASN A 393 -13.22 24.74 -9.69
CA ASN A 393 -12.49 23.48 -9.55
C ASN A 393 -11.14 23.54 -10.30
N ASP A 394 -10.06 23.19 -9.62
CA ASP A 394 -8.74 23.04 -10.24
C ASP A 394 -8.45 21.56 -10.54
N ARG A 395 -7.98 20.81 -9.54
CA ARG A 395 -7.74 19.36 -9.62
C ARG A 395 -8.57 18.56 -8.63
N GLY A 396 -9.53 19.19 -7.95
CA GLY A 396 -10.43 18.54 -7.01
C GLY A 396 -11.08 17.26 -7.54
N SER A 397 -11.56 17.27 -8.79
CA SER A 397 -12.13 16.10 -9.45
C SER A 397 -11.13 14.99 -9.84
N CYS A 398 -9.84 15.31 -9.92
CA CYS A 398 -8.75 14.37 -10.21
C CYS A 398 -8.21 13.69 -8.94
N GLN A 399 -8.38 14.29 -7.76
CA GLN A 399 -7.86 13.80 -6.48
C GLN A 399 -8.30 12.36 -6.17
N ALA A 400 -9.48 11.96 -6.64
CA ALA A 400 -10.04 10.62 -6.45
C ALA A 400 -9.09 9.49 -6.88
N CYS A 401 -8.17 9.73 -7.83
CA CYS A 401 -7.23 8.71 -8.31
C CYS A 401 -5.76 9.15 -8.32
N HIS A 402 -5.49 10.44 -8.09
CA HIS A 402 -4.13 11.01 -8.12
C HIS A 402 -3.62 11.43 -6.73
N SER A 403 -4.27 10.97 -5.66
CA SER A 403 -3.82 11.23 -4.29
C SER A 403 -4.35 10.16 -3.34
N SER A 404 -3.63 9.87 -2.25
CA SER A 404 -4.11 8.93 -1.22
C SER A 404 -5.31 9.47 -0.46
N THR A 405 -5.30 10.77 -0.17
CA THR A 405 -6.40 11.47 0.49
C THR A 405 -7.67 11.32 -0.32
N GLY A 406 -7.63 11.67 -1.62
CA GLY A 406 -8.80 11.60 -2.48
C GLY A 406 -9.31 10.18 -2.69
N ILE A 407 -8.45 9.20 -3.01
CA ILE A 407 -8.92 7.82 -3.21
C ILE A 407 -9.45 7.18 -1.92
N SER A 408 -8.86 7.47 -0.76
CA SER A 408 -9.35 6.91 0.50
C SER A 408 -10.77 7.38 0.82
N ASN A 409 -11.04 8.67 0.58
CA ASN A 409 -12.34 9.27 0.74
C ASN A 409 -13.31 8.74 -0.31
N TYR A 410 -12.85 8.62 -1.56
CA TYR A 410 -13.65 8.13 -2.66
C TYR A 410 -14.10 6.69 -2.44
N LEU A 411 -13.18 5.77 -2.11
CA LEU A 411 -13.50 4.37 -1.79
C LEU A 411 -14.43 4.24 -0.59
N THR A 412 -14.23 5.03 0.47
CA THR A 412 -15.10 5.00 1.65
C THR A 412 -16.54 5.38 1.32
N GLN A 413 -16.75 6.19 0.28
CA GLN A 413 -18.04 6.75 -0.11
C GLN A 413 -18.64 6.08 -1.37
N GLN A 414 -18.16 4.90 -1.76
CA GLN A 414 -18.74 4.08 -2.83
C GLN A 414 -20.08 3.44 -2.39
N THR A 415 -21.04 4.28 -1.98
CA THR A 415 -22.43 3.93 -1.68
C THR A 415 -23.27 3.96 -2.95
N THR A 416 -24.45 3.34 -2.97
CA THR A 416 -25.29 3.10 -4.16
C THR A 416 -25.60 4.32 -5.07
N ASP A 417 -25.39 5.54 -4.59
CA ASP A 417 -25.62 6.79 -5.32
C ASP A 417 -24.41 7.72 -5.38
N LEU A 418 -23.25 7.31 -4.84
CA LEU A 418 -22.01 8.09 -4.74
C LEU A 418 -22.16 9.49 -4.10
N THR A 419 -23.28 9.76 -3.42
CA THR A 419 -23.61 11.11 -2.90
C THR A 419 -22.72 11.55 -1.74
N GLY A 420 -22.03 10.60 -1.11
CA GLY A 420 -21.14 10.87 0.03
C GLY A 420 -19.78 11.44 -0.34
N TYR A 421 -19.34 11.33 -1.61
CA TYR A 421 -18.10 11.93 -2.09
C TYR A 421 -18.37 13.20 -2.89
N ASN A 422 -17.65 14.27 -2.56
CA ASN A 422 -17.71 15.48 -3.37
C ASN A 422 -16.85 15.28 -4.62
N LEU A 423 -17.47 15.16 -5.80
CA LEU A 423 -16.77 14.95 -7.07
C LEU A 423 -15.83 16.10 -7.48
N ASN A 424 -15.88 17.26 -6.82
CA ASN A 424 -14.91 18.35 -6.97
C ASN A 424 -13.85 18.35 -5.84
N GLY A 425 -13.73 17.27 -5.07
CA GLY A 425 -12.70 17.10 -4.03
C GLY A 425 -12.81 18.06 -2.85
N LEU A 426 -13.92 18.78 -2.66
CA LEU A 426 -14.05 19.81 -1.62
C LEU A 426 -13.95 19.27 -0.18
N ASN A 427 -14.15 17.96 0.01
CA ASN A 427 -14.05 17.28 1.30
C ASN A 427 -12.68 16.62 1.53
N ASN A 428 -11.75 16.70 0.57
CA ASN A 428 -10.39 16.20 0.75
C ASN A 428 -9.58 17.20 1.59
N ASN A 429 -8.84 16.67 2.57
CA ASN A 429 -8.05 17.46 3.50
C ASN A 429 -6.59 16.99 3.48
N PHE A 430 -5.73 17.82 2.92
CA PHE A 430 -4.30 17.55 2.80
C PHE A 430 -3.47 18.37 3.81
N SER A 431 -4.06 18.79 4.93
CA SER A 431 -3.36 19.58 5.98
C SER A 431 -2.15 18.89 6.62
N HIS A 432 -1.90 17.62 6.30
CA HIS A 432 -0.66 16.94 6.65
C HIS A 432 0.52 17.35 5.76
N LEU A 433 0.26 17.92 4.59
CA LEU A 433 1.27 18.49 3.69
C LEU A 433 1.59 19.94 4.10
N SER A 434 2.87 20.28 4.03
CA SER A 434 3.42 21.56 4.45
C SER A 434 2.89 22.70 3.59
N GLY A 435 2.24 23.69 4.21
CA GLY A 435 1.73 24.86 3.51
C GLY A 435 0.48 24.62 2.68
N TRP A 436 -0.14 23.43 2.79
CA TRP A 436 -1.36 23.13 2.05
C TRP A 436 -2.49 24.11 2.36
N ASN A 437 -3.17 24.53 1.30
CA ASN A 437 -4.47 25.15 1.40
C ASN A 437 -5.34 24.73 0.20
N GLN A 438 -6.65 24.87 0.33
CA GLN A 438 -7.58 24.40 -0.70
C GLN A 438 -7.41 25.11 -2.06
N VAL A 439 -6.89 26.34 -2.05
CA VAL A 439 -6.62 27.16 -3.26
C VAL A 439 -5.14 27.07 -3.63
N GLY A 440 -4.84 26.43 -4.76
CA GLY A 440 -3.47 26.27 -5.23
C GLY A 440 -2.64 25.21 -4.51
N GLY A 441 -3.21 24.51 -3.51
CA GLY A 441 -2.66 23.28 -2.95
C GLY A 441 -1.48 23.48 -1.99
N SER A 442 -0.63 22.46 -1.91
CA SER A 442 0.67 22.45 -1.24
C SER A 442 1.80 22.58 -2.27
N PRO A 443 3.00 23.04 -1.87
CA PRO A 443 4.21 22.82 -2.66
C PRO A 443 4.72 21.37 -2.63
N GLN A 444 4.20 20.53 -1.73
CA GLN A 444 4.41 19.07 -1.70
C GLN A 444 3.34 18.36 -2.52
N ASN A 445 3.60 17.13 -2.95
CA ASN A 445 2.61 16.30 -3.64
C ASN A 445 2.45 14.93 -2.99
N GLU A 446 1.25 14.36 -3.11
CA GLU A 446 0.93 13.04 -2.56
C GLU A 446 1.08 11.93 -3.61
N LEU A 447 1.72 10.82 -3.23
CA LEU A 447 1.69 9.56 -3.99
C LEU A 447 0.50 8.70 -3.54
N LEU A 448 0.34 7.49 -4.08
CA LEU A 448 -0.60 6.51 -3.56
C LEU A 448 0.01 5.65 -2.45
N TYR A 449 -0.20 6.08 -1.21
CA TYR A 449 0.11 5.46 0.06
C TYR A 449 -0.85 4.31 0.41
N CYS A 450 -0.42 3.47 1.34
CA CYS A 450 -1.10 2.23 1.73
C CYS A 450 -2.52 2.48 2.27
N TRP A 451 -2.72 3.53 3.06
CA TRP A 451 -4.04 3.91 3.58
C TRP A 451 -5.02 4.45 2.53
N GLY A 452 -4.54 4.74 1.31
CA GLY A 452 -5.37 5.06 0.15
C GLY A 452 -6.34 3.91 -0.14
N CYS A 453 -5.83 2.69 -0.23
CA CYS A 453 -6.63 1.48 -0.47
C CYS A 453 -7.09 0.78 0.82
N HIS A 454 -6.32 0.91 1.92
CA HIS A 454 -6.59 0.19 3.15
C HIS A 454 -7.29 1.05 4.22
N SER A 455 -8.33 0.50 4.84
CA SER A 455 -8.92 1.05 6.07
C SER A 455 -8.00 0.79 7.28
N ASN A 456 -7.23 -0.29 7.21
CA ASN A 456 -6.13 -0.61 8.10
C ASN A 456 -5.06 -1.39 7.32
N ALA A 457 -3.96 -0.72 6.98
CA ALA A 457 -2.88 -1.33 6.20
C ALA A 457 -2.18 -2.46 6.97
N GLY A 458 -2.08 -2.34 8.29
CA GLY A 458 -1.40 -3.34 9.11
C GLY A 458 -2.09 -4.70 9.14
N THR A 459 -3.42 -4.73 9.10
CA THR A 459 -4.21 -5.97 9.02
C THR A 459 -4.54 -6.36 7.57
N GLY A 460 -4.18 -5.52 6.59
CA GLY A 460 -4.56 -5.69 5.18
C GLY A 460 -6.04 -5.40 4.89
N SER A 461 -6.79 -4.84 5.85
CA SER A 461 -8.22 -4.52 5.66
C SER A 461 -8.40 -3.45 4.59
N LEU A 462 -9.10 -3.78 3.51
CA LEU A 462 -9.36 -2.88 2.39
C LEU A 462 -10.52 -1.92 2.68
N ARG A 463 -10.53 -0.80 1.97
CA ARG A 463 -11.71 0.05 1.82
C ARG A 463 -12.56 -0.50 0.69
N ASN A 464 -13.87 -0.53 0.89
CA ASN A 464 -14.90 -0.90 -0.09
C ASN A 464 -14.55 -2.08 -1.02
N THR A 465 -15.09 -3.26 -0.68
CA THR A 465 -14.93 -4.48 -1.48
C THR A 465 -16.24 -4.95 -2.12
N SER A 466 -17.30 -4.14 -2.08
CA SER A 466 -18.64 -4.55 -2.50
C SER A 466 -19.02 -4.11 -3.92
N GLN A 467 -18.69 -2.86 -4.29
CA GLN A 467 -19.08 -2.29 -5.58
C GLN A 467 -18.17 -1.16 -6.03
N ALA A 468 -18.03 -0.97 -7.33
CA ALA A 468 -17.38 0.19 -7.94
C ALA A 468 -18.37 0.91 -8.84
N ILE A 469 -18.66 2.17 -8.51
CA ILE A 469 -19.51 3.05 -9.29
C ILE A 469 -18.61 3.97 -10.11
N LEU A 470 -18.80 3.96 -11.42
CA LEU A 470 -18.04 4.79 -12.33
C LEU A 470 -18.73 6.15 -12.51
N THR A 471 -17.96 7.19 -12.82
CA THR A 471 -18.46 8.57 -12.91
C THR A 471 -19.13 8.89 -14.25
N PHE A 472 -19.28 7.90 -15.12
CA PHE A 472 -19.87 8.00 -16.45
C PHE A 472 -20.95 6.93 -16.62
N THR A 473 -21.71 7.01 -17.70
CA THR A 473 -22.88 6.17 -17.95
C THR A 473 -22.68 5.23 -19.12
N ASP A 474 -23.54 4.21 -19.22
CA ASP A 474 -23.63 3.42 -20.43
C ASP A 474 -24.25 4.24 -21.59
N PRO A 475 -24.26 3.74 -22.84
CA PRO A 475 -24.88 4.44 -23.97
C PRO A 475 -26.38 4.71 -23.85
N ASN A 476 -27.06 4.17 -22.83
CA ASN A 476 -28.46 4.39 -22.53
C ASN A 476 -28.66 5.29 -21.29
N GLU A 477 -27.62 6.02 -20.87
CA GLU A 477 -27.61 6.91 -19.69
C GLU A 477 -27.82 6.19 -18.35
N ASN A 478 -27.59 4.88 -18.27
CA ASN A 478 -27.67 4.15 -17.01
C ASN A 478 -26.34 4.27 -16.23
N PRO A 479 -26.38 4.39 -14.89
CA PRO A 479 -25.18 4.31 -14.06
C PRO A 479 -24.48 2.96 -14.20
N ILE A 480 -23.15 2.98 -14.33
CA ILE A 480 -22.34 1.76 -14.37
C ILE A 480 -21.90 1.39 -12.96
N ILE A 481 -22.35 0.22 -12.49
CA ILE A 481 -22.06 -0.32 -11.16
C ILE A 481 -21.50 -1.73 -11.29
N ILE A 482 -20.19 -1.87 -11.08
CA ILE A 482 -19.52 -3.17 -11.06
C ILE A 482 -19.64 -3.77 -9.66
N THR A 483 -20.23 -4.96 -9.53
CA THR A 483 -20.38 -5.69 -8.27
C THR A 483 -19.73 -7.08 -8.34
N GLY A 484 -19.48 -7.70 -7.18
CA GLY A 484 -18.95 -9.08 -7.12
C GLY A 484 -17.45 -9.21 -7.45
N ALA A 485 -16.76 -8.12 -7.78
CA ALA A 485 -15.34 -8.09 -8.11
C ALA A 485 -14.40 -8.27 -6.89
N GLY A 486 -14.92 -8.57 -5.69
CA GLY A 486 -14.13 -8.81 -4.49
C GLY A 486 -13.16 -7.66 -4.18
N ASN A 487 -11.91 -7.98 -3.84
CA ASN A 487 -10.88 -6.98 -3.56
C ASN A 487 -10.50 -6.11 -4.77
N SER A 488 -10.75 -6.59 -6.00
CA SER A 488 -10.48 -5.83 -7.23
C SER A 488 -11.38 -4.62 -7.39
N THR A 489 -12.48 -4.55 -6.63
CA THR A 489 -13.31 -3.34 -6.51
C THR A 489 -12.49 -2.09 -6.21
N ALA A 490 -11.48 -2.19 -5.34
CA ALA A 490 -10.60 -1.07 -5.00
C ALA A 490 -9.79 -0.56 -6.20
N CYS A 491 -9.46 -1.45 -7.16
CA CYS A 491 -8.74 -1.11 -8.39
C CYS A 491 -9.68 -0.48 -9.43
N ILE A 492 -10.88 -1.05 -9.58
CA ILE A 492 -11.86 -0.68 -10.62
C ILE A 492 -12.32 0.77 -10.46
N VAL A 493 -12.38 1.29 -9.24
CA VAL A 493 -12.82 2.66 -8.97
C VAL A 493 -11.97 3.72 -9.69
N CYS A 494 -10.68 3.44 -9.95
CA CYS A 494 -9.82 4.30 -10.75
C CYS A 494 -9.57 3.76 -12.15
N HIS A 495 -9.32 2.46 -12.27
CA HIS A 495 -9.02 1.81 -13.54
C HIS A 495 -10.26 1.42 -14.35
N GLY A 496 -11.46 1.82 -13.93
CA GLY A 496 -12.71 1.66 -14.68
C GLY A 496 -12.88 2.69 -15.80
N GLY A 497 -12.09 3.76 -15.78
CA GLY A 497 -12.21 4.90 -16.68
C GLY A 497 -13.01 6.05 -16.09
N ARG A 498 -13.01 7.18 -16.80
CA ARG A 498 -13.70 8.43 -16.39
C ARG A 498 -14.69 8.95 -17.45
N GLY A 499 -14.93 8.16 -18.48
CA GLY A 499 -15.80 8.44 -19.62
C GLY A 499 -15.80 7.23 -20.54
N SER A 500 -16.51 7.31 -21.67
CA SER A 500 -16.39 6.32 -22.74
C SER A 500 -16.22 7.00 -24.10
N ALA A 501 -15.70 6.26 -25.07
CA ALA A 501 -15.74 6.69 -26.48
C ALA A 501 -17.11 6.39 -27.14
N GLY A 502 -18.04 5.75 -26.41
CA GLY A 502 -19.41 5.45 -26.83
C GLY A 502 -20.42 6.58 -26.58
N GLU A 503 -20.24 7.36 -25.51
CA GLU A 503 -21.11 8.48 -25.12
C GLU A 503 -21.22 9.58 -26.19
N GLU A 504 -22.24 10.44 -26.11
CA GLU A 504 -22.33 11.64 -26.94
C GLU A 504 -21.15 12.55 -26.60
N ILE A 505 -20.22 12.68 -27.55
CA ILE A 505 -18.97 13.40 -27.33
C ILE A 505 -19.24 14.90 -27.47
N GLU A 506 -19.73 15.52 -26.39
CA GLU A 506 -20.07 16.96 -26.35
C GLU A 506 -18.86 17.85 -26.67
N SER A 507 -17.66 17.40 -26.30
CA SER A 507 -16.39 18.02 -26.69
C SER A 507 -15.42 16.94 -27.15
N ARG A 508 -14.95 17.05 -28.40
CA ARG A 508 -13.95 16.10 -28.89
C ARG A 508 -12.62 16.41 -28.19
N SER A 509 -11.80 15.38 -27.97
CA SER A 509 -10.57 15.43 -27.18
C SER A 509 -9.41 14.90 -28.01
N THR A 510 -8.20 15.39 -27.72
CA THR A 510 -6.98 14.82 -28.30
C THR A 510 -6.48 13.58 -27.54
N ARG A 511 -7.03 13.32 -26.35
CA ARG A 511 -6.78 12.12 -25.53
C ARG A 511 -7.92 11.11 -25.71
N PHE A 512 -7.69 9.87 -25.30
CA PHE A 512 -8.77 8.91 -25.20
C PHE A 512 -9.83 9.38 -24.19
N ASN A 513 -11.09 9.36 -24.60
CA ASN A 513 -12.21 9.77 -23.75
C ASN A 513 -12.40 8.87 -22.52
N GLY A 514 -12.00 7.59 -22.62
CA GLY A 514 -12.03 6.67 -21.48
C GLY A 514 -11.05 7.01 -20.35
N HIS A 515 -10.19 8.02 -20.55
CA HIS A 515 -9.08 8.40 -19.67
C HIS A 515 -7.92 7.37 -19.69
N HIS A 516 -6.84 7.65 -18.95
CA HIS A 516 -5.64 6.82 -18.93
C HIS A 516 -5.81 5.57 -18.04
N ALA A 517 -5.21 4.46 -18.47
CA ALA A 517 -5.24 3.12 -17.87
C ALA A 517 -6.63 2.59 -17.43
N PRO A 518 -7.69 2.66 -18.27
CA PRO A 518 -9.02 2.17 -17.95
C PRO A 518 -9.13 0.65 -18.12
N THR A 519 -8.20 -0.10 -17.53
CA THR A 519 -8.10 -1.56 -17.56
C THR A 519 -9.44 -2.26 -17.27
N ALA A 520 -10.11 -1.88 -16.17
CA ALA A 520 -11.40 -2.43 -15.80
C ALA A 520 -12.52 -1.96 -16.74
N GLY A 521 -12.36 -0.79 -17.36
CA GLY A 521 -13.20 -0.33 -18.47
C GLY A 521 -13.23 -1.37 -19.59
N PHE A 522 -12.08 -1.88 -20.01
CA PHE A 522 -11.99 -2.91 -21.06
C PHE A 522 -12.41 -4.30 -20.57
N LEU A 523 -12.08 -4.65 -19.33
CA LEU A 523 -12.45 -5.93 -18.73
C LEU A 523 -13.97 -6.11 -18.67
N TYR A 524 -14.69 -5.07 -18.21
CA TYR A 524 -16.15 -5.04 -18.08
C TYR A 524 -16.82 -4.33 -19.26
N SER A 525 -16.29 -4.51 -20.48
CA SER A 525 -16.74 -3.80 -21.68
C SER A 525 -18.22 -3.94 -22.00
N GLU A 526 -18.87 -5.06 -21.61
CA GLU A 526 -20.32 -5.24 -21.79
C GLU A 526 -21.18 -4.28 -20.96
N GLN A 527 -20.62 -3.71 -19.89
CA GLN A 527 -21.30 -2.71 -19.05
C GLN A 527 -20.80 -1.30 -19.36
N THR A 528 -19.49 -1.16 -19.59
CA THR A 528 -18.84 0.15 -19.69
C THR A 528 -18.89 0.74 -21.09
N HIS A 529 -18.93 -0.11 -22.13
CA HIS A 529 -18.77 0.30 -23.53
C HIS A 529 -17.62 1.32 -23.70
N ILE A 530 -16.48 1.08 -23.03
CA ILE A 530 -15.41 2.07 -22.87
C ILE A 530 -14.84 2.56 -24.22
N GLY A 531 -14.78 1.68 -25.22
CA GLY A 531 -14.33 1.99 -26.58
C GLY A 531 -15.50 2.37 -27.49
N PHE A 532 -15.20 2.84 -28.70
CA PHE A 532 -16.26 3.18 -29.64
C PHE A 532 -16.74 1.95 -30.41
N GLU A 533 -18.02 1.64 -30.25
CA GLU A 533 -18.72 0.54 -30.90
C GLU A 533 -19.50 1.02 -32.13
N TYR A 534 -19.18 0.46 -33.30
CA TYR A 534 -19.83 0.84 -34.55
C TYR A 534 -21.28 0.30 -34.63
N PRO A 535 -22.24 1.10 -35.13
CA PRO A 535 -23.63 0.68 -35.28
C PRO A 535 -23.79 -0.62 -36.06
N GLY A 536 -24.65 -1.52 -35.57
CA GLY A 536 -24.95 -2.79 -36.22
C GLY A 536 -23.87 -3.88 -36.05
N ARG A 537 -22.81 -3.61 -35.29
CA ARG A 537 -21.79 -4.60 -34.93
C ARG A 537 -22.05 -5.20 -33.53
N ASN A 538 -21.50 -6.39 -33.31
CA ASN A 538 -21.55 -7.06 -32.01
C ASN A 538 -20.18 -6.99 -31.32
N TYR A 539 -20.17 -6.45 -30.11
CA TYR A 539 -19.00 -6.34 -29.24
C TYR A 539 -19.11 -7.16 -27.95
N ALA A 540 -20.19 -7.93 -27.77
CA ALA A 540 -20.37 -8.80 -26.62
C ALA A 540 -19.21 -9.80 -26.46
N ASN A 541 -18.91 -10.11 -25.21
CA ASN A 541 -17.88 -11.08 -24.89
C ASN A 541 -18.26 -12.45 -25.45
N PRO A 542 -17.30 -13.22 -25.99
CA PRO A 542 -17.59 -14.59 -26.34
C PRO A 542 -17.94 -15.37 -25.06
N ILE A 543 -18.80 -16.39 -25.19
CA ILE A 543 -19.31 -17.19 -24.05
C ILE A 543 -18.22 -17.85 -23.17
N PHE A 544 -16.99 -17.93 -23.66
CA PHE A 544 -15.84 -18.51 -22.96
C PHE A 544 -14.86 -17.46 -22.42
N PHE A 545 -15.15 -16.16 -22.59
CA PHE A 545 -14.43 -15.11 -21.88
C PHE A 545 -14.74 -15.22 -20.39
N ALA A 546 -13.71 -15.19 -19.56
CA ALA A 546 -13.84 -15.42 -18.13
C ALA A 546 -12.85 -14.58 -17.31
N HIS A 547 -12.15 -13.62 -17.92
CA HIS A 547 -11.17 -12.80 -17.17
C HIS A 547 -11.86 -11.92 -16.13
N ASP A 548 -13.07 -11.46 -16.39
CA ASP A 548 -13.94 -10.73 -15.47
C ASP A 548 -14.52 -11.61 -14.35
N GLU A 549 -14.45 -12.94 -14.51
CA GLU A 549 -14.90 -13.94 -13.55
C GLU A 549 -13.79 -14.49 -12.64
N ILE A 550 -12.53 -14.12 -12.86
CA ILE A 550 -11.41 -14.62 -12.07
C ILE A 550 -11.53 -14.15 -10.61
N GLY A 551 -11.52 -15.11 -9.69
CA GLY A 551 -11.43 -14.81 -8.25
C GLY A 551 -12.63 -14.05 -7.67
N LEU A 552 -13.79 -14.06 -8.34
CA LEU A 552 -15.01 -13.39 -7.86
C LEU A 552 -15.30 -13.73 -6.39
N ASN A 553 -15.78 -12.73 -5.65
CA ASN A 553 -16.07 -12.80 -4.21
C ASN A 553 -14.86 -13.14 -3.29
N ALA A 554 -13.64 -13.11 -3.82
CA ALA A 554 -12.38 -13.19 -3.05
C ALA A 554 -11.45 -12.05 -3.48
N SER A 555 -10.30 -12.35 -4.11
CA SER A 555 -9.37 -11.33 -4.61
C SER A 555 -9.93 -10.54 -5.80
N GLY A 556 -10.80 -11.13 -6.60
CA GLY A 556 -11.27 -10.58 -7.86
C GLY A 556 -10.24 -10.64 -8.99
N PRO A 557 -10.62 -10.19 -10.20
CA PRO A 557 -9.85 -10.47 -11.41
C PRO A 557 -8.54 -9.68 -11.50
N CYS A 558 -8.54 -8.42 -11.07
CA CYS A 558 -7.35 -7.57 -11.11
C CYS A 558 -6.29 -8.05 -10.11
N ALA A 559 -6.66 -8.20 -8.83
CA ALA A 559 -5.71 -8.56 -7.78
C ALA A 559 -5.15 -9.99 -7.95
N SER A 560 -5.93 -10.92 -8.53
CA SER A 560 -5.46 -12.29 -8.78
C SER A 560 -4.29 -12.35 -9.76
N CYS A 561 -4.26 -11.45 -10.76
CA CYS A 561 -3.19 -11.38 -11.75
C CYS A 561 -2.04 -10.46 -11.32
N HIS A 562 -2.35 -9.33 -10.68
CA HIS A 562 -1.37 -8.27 -10.40
C HIS A 562 -0.72 -8.35 -9.01
N MET A 563 -1.32 -9.06 -8.05
CA MET A 563 -0.83 -9.14 -6.67
C MET A 563 -0.40 -10.56 -6.27
N GLY A 564 -0.14 -11.42 -7.25
CA GLY A 564 0.34 -12.79 -7.07
C GLY A 564 1.62 -13.05 -7.87
N PRO A 565 2.52 -13.94 -7.40
CA PRO A 565 2.47 -14.66 -6.13
C PRO A 565 2.81 -13.74 -4.96
N ALA A 566 2.74 -14.29 -3.74
CA ALA A 566 3.09 -13.56 -2.53
C ALA A 566 4.58 -13.12 -2.52
N ALA A 567 4.86 -12.01 -1.83
CA ALA A 567 6.20 -11.52 -1.52
C ALA A 567 6.93 -12.45 -0.52
N SER A 568 8.19 -12.13 -0.15
CA SER A 568 9.00 -12.99 0.73
C SER A 568 8.41 -13.14 2.14
N ASP A 569 7.56 -12.20 2.55
CA ASP A 569 6.82 -12.20 3.81
C ASP A 569 5.52 -13.01 3.77
N GLY A 570 5.21 -13.67 2.65
CA GLY A 570 4.02 -14.51 2.48
C GLY A 570 2.72 -13.73 2.23
N LYS A 571 2.78 -12.40 2.10
CA LYS A 571 1.62 -11.55 1.78
C LYS A 571 1.51 -11.29 0.26
N PRO A 572 0.32 -10.95 -0.27
CA PRO A 572 0.16 -10.60 -1.69
C PRO A 572 1.14 -9.50 -2.13
N SER A 573 1.78 -9.68 -3.28
CA SER A 573 2.75 -8.71 -3.80
C SER A 573 2.08 -7.36 -4.05
N HIS A 574 2.78 -6.28 -3.73
CA HIS A 574 2.38 -4.90 -4.04
C HIS A 574 3.26 -4.30 -5.15
N SER A 575 3.91 -5.14 -5.95
CA SER A 575 4.61 -4.69 -7.16
C SER A 575 3.61 -4.27 -8.25
N PHE A 576 2.38 -4.83 -8.18
CA PHE A 576 1.29 -4.69 -9.16
C PHE A 576 1.65 -5.13 -10.59
N ALA A 577 2.82 -5.74 -10.78
CA ALA A 577 3.30 -6.15 -12.09
C ALA A 577 2.79 -7.55 -12.43
N ALA A 578 1.96 -7.66 -13.49
CA ALA A 578 1.49 -8.94 -14.00
C ALA A 578 2.55 -9.69 -14.83
N VAL A 579 3.58 -8.97 -15.29
CA VAL A 579 4.69 -9.51 -16.10
C VAL A 579 6.02 -8.92 -15.68
N THR A 580 7.11 -9.64 -15.97
CA THR A 580 8.48 -9.10 -15.96
C THR A 580 8.93 -8.86 -17.40
N GLU A 581 9.55 -7.71 -17.65
CA GLU A 581 10.09 -7.34 -18.95
C GLU A 581 11.61 -7.12 -18.93
N SER A 582 12.28 -7.43 -20.04
CA SER A 582 13.67 -7.06 -20.30
C SER A 582 13.80 -6.50 -21.71
N GLY A 583 14.25 -5.26 -21.83
CA GLY A 583 14.34 -4.58 -23.14
C GLY A 583 12.99 -4.40 -23.84
N GLY A 584 11.89 -4.31 -23.08
CA GLY A 584 10.52 -4.19 -23.60
C GLY A 584 9.85 -5.52 -24.00
N VAL A 585 10.58 -6.64 -23.88
CA VAL A 585 10.09 -8.00 -24.17
C VAL A 585 9.61 -8.66 -22.88
N ILE A 586 8.44 -9.30 -22.92
CA ILE A 586 7.91 -10.07 -21.78
C ILE A 586 8.74 -11.34 -21.58
N THR A 587 9.43 -11.44 -20.44
CA THR A 587 10.28 -12.59 -20.09
C THR A 587 9.62 -13.56 -19.11
N ALA A 588 8.63 -13.11 -18.34
CA ALA A 588 7.87 -13.94 -17.41
C ALA A 588 6.47 -13.38 -17.15
N ILE A 589 5.51 -14.27 -16.90
CA ILE A 589 4.19 -13.93 -16.35
C ILE A 589 4.27 -14.17 -14.83
N THR A 590 4.01 -13.13 -14.05
CA THR A 590 4.22 -13.15 -12.60
C THR A 590 3.41 -14.29 -11.96
N ASN A 591 2.14 -14.45 -12.34
CA ASN A 591 1.27 -15.54 -11.88
C ASN A 591 0.92 -16.56 -12.99
N GLN A 592 1.94 -17.15 -13.63
CA GLN A 592 1.74 -18.18 -14.68
C GLN A 592 0.84 -19.35 -14.23
N ALA A 593 0.90 -19.72 -12.94
CA ALA A 593 0.08 -20.80 -12.40
C ALA A 593 -1.43 -20.52 -12.53
N LEU A 594 -1.85 -19.26 -12.33
CA LEU A 594 -3.23 -18.84 -12.56
C LEU A 594 -3.61 -18.95 -14.03
N CYS A 595 -2.77 -18.49 -14.96
CA CYS A 595 -3.04 -18.62 -16.39
C CYS A 595 -3.28 -20.08 -16.78
N ASN A 596 -2.47 -20.98 -16.24
CA ASN A 596 -2.52 -22.42 -16.55
C ASN A 596 -3.81 -23.11 -16.06
N THR A 597 -4.63 -22.48 -15.19
CA THR A 597 -5.92 -23.07 -14.78
C THR A 597 -6.96 -23.01 -15.90
N CYS A 598 -6.79 -22.09 -16.85
CA CYS A 598 -7.71 -21.89 -17.97
C CYS A 598 -7.01 -22.09 -19.34
N HIS A 599 -5.71 -21.84 -19.41
CA HIS A 599 -4.88 -21.91 -20.60
C HIS A 599 -3.91 -23.10 -20.50
N THR A 600 -4.43 -24.31 -20.74
CA THR A 600 -3.67 -25.57 -20.59
C THR A 600 -2.32 -25.52 -21.32
N PRO A 601 -1.19 -25.77 -20.64
CA PRO A 601 0.12 -25.87 -21.28
C PRO A 601 0.16 -26.91 -22.40
N GLY A 602 0.72 -26.56 -23.56
CA GLY A 602 0.68 -27.36 -24.79
C GLY A 602 -0.69 -27.46 -25.48
N GLY A 603 -1.72 -26.77 -24.96
CA GLY A 603 -3.06 -26.71 -25.54
C GLY A 603 -3.18 -25.65 -26.65
N SER A 604 -4.29 -25.67 -27.38
CA SER A 604 -4.56 -24.72 -28.47
C SER A 604 -4.80 -23.26 -28.04
N ARG A 605 -4.87 -23.02 -26.72
CA ARG A 605 -5.07 -21.70 -26.11
C ARG A 605 -4.03 -21.45 -25.01
N GLU A 606 -2.88 -22.12 -25.05
CA GLU A 606 -1.79 -21.86 -24.10
C GLU A 606 -1.39 -20.38 -24.12
N ILE A 607 -1.05 -19.83 -22.96
CA ILE A 607 -0.49 -18.48 -22.81
C ILE A 607 0.85 -18.61 -22.12
N THR A 608 1.91 -18.28 -22.86
CA THR A 608 3.30 -18.21 -22.39
C THR A 608 3.79 -16.76 -22.45
N PRO A 609 4.92 -16.41 -21.82
CA PRO A 609 5.55 -15.10 -21.99
C PRO A 609 5.72 -14.70 -23.46
N THR A 610 6.15 -15.64 -24.31
CA THR A 610 6.33 -15.41 -25.76
C THR A 610 5.01 -15.12 -26.46
N ILE A 611 3.95 -15.91 -26.22
CA ILE A 611 2.64 -15.67 -26.84
C ILE A 611 2.05 -14.34 -26.39
N LEU A 612 2.26 -13.97 -25.11
CA LEU A 612 1.78 -12.70 -24.59
C LEU A 612 2.54 -11.51 -25.20
N ASP A 613 3.84 -11.66 -25.46
CA ASP A 613 4.66 -10.67 -26.17
C ASP A 613 4.25 -10.54 -27.65
N GLU A 614 3.92 -11.65 -28.30
CA GLU A 614 3.35 -11.66 -29.65
C GLU A 614 2.00 -10.91 -29.71
N GLU A 615 1.12 -11.14 -28.74
CA GLU A 615 -0.16 -10.40 -28.63
C GLU A 615 0.07 -8.91 -28.35
N LYS A 616 1.04 -8.54 -27.49
CA LYS A 616 1.47 -7.16 -27.24
C LYS A 616 1.92 -6.48 -28.53
N SER A 617 2.81 -7.13 -29.27
CA SER A 617 3.37 -6.62 -30.53
C SER A 617 2.28 -6.47 -31.60
N GLY A 618 1.46 -7.50 -31.78
CA GLY A 618 0.36 -7.50 -32.74
C GLY A 618 -0.67 -6.40 -32.48
N TYR A 619 -1.04 -6.20 -31.21
CA TYR A 619 -1.93 -5.11 -30.80
C TYR A 619 -1.31 -3.73 -31.05
N ALA A 620 -0.06 -3.50 -30.64
CA ALA A 620 0.62 -2.22 -30.83
C ALA A 620 0.78 -1.88 -32.32
N GLN A 621 1.11 -2.86 -33.14
CA GLN A 621 1.23 -2.68 -34.59
C GLN A 621 -0.13 -2.47 -35.27
N ALA A 622 -1.18 -3.19 -34.89
CA ALA A 622 -2.52 -2.97 -35.43
C ALA A 622 -3.03 -1.55 -35.09
N SER A 623 -2.75 -1.09 -33.88
CA SER A 623 -3.02 0.29 -33.46
C SER A 623 -2.18 1.30 -34.24
N THR A 624 -0.95 0.94 -34.65
CA THR A 624 -0.12 1.78 -35.53
C THR A 624 -0.70 1.87 -36.94
N ILE A 625 -1.20 0.76 -37.51
CA ILE A 625 -1.91 0.77 -38.80
C ILE A 625 -3.12 1.72 -38.73
N LEU A 626 -3.94 1.60 -37.69
CA LEU A 626 -5.09 2.49 -37.48
C LEU A 626 -4.63 3.96 -37.41
N ASN A 627 -3.61 4.27 -36.59
CA ASN A 627 -3.10 5.63 -36.46
C ASN A 627 -2.47 6.18 -37.74
N ASN A 628 -1.89 5.34 -38.60
CA ASN A 628 -1.41 5.75 -39.92
C ASN A 628 -2.57 6.18 -40.83
N TYR A 629 -3.67 5.43 -40.83
CA TYR A 629 -4.89 5.83 -41.53
C TYR A 629 -5.50 7.10 -40.94
N VAL A 630 -5.62 7.19 -39.61
CA VAL A 630 -6.10 8.40 -38.91
C VAL A 630 -5.25 9.62 -39.26
N SER A 631 -3.93 9.45 -39.39
CA SER A 631 -3.01 10.54 -39.76
C SER A 631 -2.91 10.79 -41.27
N ASN A 632 -3.59 9.99 -42.10
CA ASN A 632 -3.53 10.04 -43.55
C ASN A 632 -2.08 10.01 -44.10
N LEU A 633 -1.25 9.11 -43.58
CA LEU A 633 0.14 8.99 -44.03
C LEU A 633 0.22 8.40 -45.44
N THR A 634 1.34 8.63 -46.14
CA THR A 634 1.59 8.03 -47.45
C THR A 634 1.49 6.50 -47.37
N GLY A 635 0.65 5.90 -48.22
CA GLY A 635 0.35 4.47 -48.20
C GLY A 635 -0.81 4.05 -47.30
N TYR A 636 -1.38 4.99 -46.54
CA TYR A 636 -2.49 4.81 -45.60
C TYR A 636 -3.52 5.94 -45.76
N THR A 637 -4.01 6.13 -46.99
CA THR A 637 -5.02 7.16 -47.27
C THR A 637 -6.36 6.75 -46.66
N ASN A 638 -6.90 7.56 -45.76
CA ASN A 638 -8.26 7.33 -45.26
C ASN A 638 -9.31 7.88 -46.23
N TYR A 639 -10.56 7.44 -46.08
CA TYR A 639 -11.63 7.81 -47.00
C TYR A 639 -11.96 9.31 -47.08
N LEU A 640 -11.56 10.08 -46.07
CA LEU A 640 -11.72 11.54 -46.04
C LEU A 640 -10.55 12.25 -46.73
N ASP A 641 -9.42 11.57 -46.92
CA ASP A 641 -8.13 12.13 -47.34
C ASP A 641 -7.68 13.31 -46.46
N VAL A 642 -7.89 13.19 -45.14
CA VAL A 642 -7.53 14.23 -44.16
C VAL A 642 -6.73 13.67 -43.00
N ASN A 643 -5.74 14.42 -42.51
CA ASN A 643 -5.02 14.08 -41.29
C ASN A 643 -5.86 14.46 -40.06
N LEU A 644 -6.45 13.47 -39.39
CA LEU A 644 -7.25 13.65 -38.17
C LEU A 644 -6.42 13.85 -36.90
N ASN A 645 -5.10 13.63 -36.95
CA ASN A 645 -4.16 13.87 -35.85
C ASN A 645 -3.50 15.26 -35.87
N ALA A 646 -3.59 16.01 -36.98
CA ALA A 646 -3.00 17.35 -37.09
C ALA A 646 -3.94 18.43 -36.54
N ASN A 647 -3.39 19.47 -35.90
CA ASN A 647 -4.16 20.71 -35.67
C ASN A 647 -4.57 21.26 -37.04
N SER A 648 -5.87 21.47 -37.25
CA SER A 648 -6.39 21.95 -38.52
C SER A 648 -5.82 23.34 -38.84
N ALA A 649 -5.50 23.60 -40.11
CA ALA A 649 -5.18 24.93 -40.62
C ALA A 649 -6.44 25.83 -40.77
N VAL A 650 -7.63 25.30 -40.48
CA VAL A 650 -8.88 26.05 -40.51
C VAL A 650 -8.93 26.93 -39.27
N ILE A 651 -9.05 28.24 -39.45
CA ILE A 651 -9.16 29.22 -38.36
C ILE A 651 -10.62 29.27 -37.89
N ASN A 652 -10.84 29.21 -36.58
CA ASN A 652 -12.12 29.50 -35.95
C ASN A 652 -12.52 30.96 -36.28
N PRO A 653 -13.63 31.19 -36.99
CA PRO A 653 -14.01 32.53 -37.42
C PRO A 653 -14.41 33.45 -36.26
N ASP A 654 -14.75 32.91 -35.09
CA ASP A 654 -15.15 33.66 -33.90
C ASP A 654 -13.96 34.02 -33.00
N THR A 655 -12.90 33.20 -32.96
CA THR A 655 -11.75 33.40 -32.07
C THR A 655 -10.45 33.77 -32.78
N GLY A 656 -10.31 33.48 -34.08
CA GLY A 656 -9.08 33.72 -34.84
C GLY A 656 -7.97 32.68 -34.61
N ASP A 657 -8.20 31.68 -33.77
CA ASP A 657 -7.27 30.58 -33.51
C ASP A 657 -7.49 29.41 -34.50
N PRO A 658 -6.48 28.57 -34.80
CA PRO A 658 -6.70 27.32 -35.52
C PRO A 658 -7.68 26.44 -34.76
N PHE A 659 -8.68 25.87 -35.44
CA PHE A 659 -9.54 24.84 -34.86
C PHE A 659 -8.66 23.68 -34.38
N LYS A 660 -8.82 23.31 -33.12
CA LYS A 660 -8.36 22.00 -32.65
C LYS A 660 -9.24 20.96 -33.35
N ASN A 661 -8.73 19.81 -33.80
CA ASN A 661 -9.58 18.77 -34.44
C ASN A 661 -10.73 18.28 -33.53
N ALA A 662 -10.55 18.49 -32.23
CA ALA A 662 -11.53 18.45 -31.16
C ALA A 662 -12.76 19.39 -31.31
N GLU A 663 -12.75 20.31 -32.26
CA GLU A 663 -13.72 21.42 -32.35
C GLU A 663 -14.29 21.57 -33.78
N ILE A 664 -14.16 20.55 -34.63
CA ILE A 664 -14.66 20.58 -36.02
C ILE A 664 -15.81 19.59 -36.26
N PRO A 665 -17.03 19.83 -35.73
CA PRO A 665 -18.21 19.00 -35.98
C PRO A 665 -18.62 18.92 -37.45
N THR A 666 -18.28 19.92 -38.27
CA THR A 666 -18.81 20.06 -39.65
C THR A 666 -17.93 19.46 -40.74
N ILE A 667 -16.67 19.09 -40.46
CA ILE A 667 -15.72 18.54 -41.45
C ILE A 667 -15.38 17.08 -41.19
N VAL A 668 -15.31 16.67 -39.92
CA VAL A 668 -14.97 15.28 -39.55
C VAL A 668 -16.25 14.59 -39.09
N GLU A 669 -16.68 13.59 -39.87
CA GLU A 669 -17.81 12.72 -39.54
C GLU A 669 -17.61 12.03 -38.18
N ASP A 670 -18.69 11.85 -37.43
CA ASP A 670 -18.65 11.33 -36.06
C ASP A 670 -17.88 9.99 -35.96
N ASN A 671 -18.15 9.05 -36.87
CA ASN A 671 -17.49 7.74 -36.89
C ASN A 671 -15.99 7.80 -37.24
N ALA A 672 -15.53 8.81 -37.98
CA ALA A 672 -14.10 9.00 -38.25
C ALA A 672 -13.37 9.54 -37.02
N TYR A 673 -13.99 10.48 -36.31
CA TYR A 673 -13.48 10.94 -35.02
C TYR A 673 -13.45 9.82 -33.97
N ARG A 674 -14.41 8.91 -34.03
CA ARG A 674 -14.44 7.77 -33.12
C ARG A 674 -13.43 6.67 -33.48
N ALA A 675 -13.10 6.49 -34.76
CA ALA A 675 -11.93 5.71 -35.18
C ALA A 675 -10.63 6.30 -34.60
N TYR A 676 -10.51 7.64 -34.62
CA TYR A 676 -9.42 8.36 -33.97
C TYR A 676 -9.35 8.07 -32.46
N GLN A 677 -10.49 8.05 -31.76
CA GLN A 677 -10.56 7.70 -30.34
C GLN A 677 -10.09 6.26 -30.07
N ASN A 678 -10.56 5.28 -30.84
CA ASN A 678 -10.07 3.90 -30.74
C ASN A 678 -8.55 3.79 -31.04
N GLY A 679 -8.02 4.64 -31.92
CA GLY A 679 -6.58 4.73 -32.19
C GLY A 679 -5.73 5.18 -30.99
N LYS A 680 -6.31 5.83 -29.98
CA LYS A 680 -5.60 6.25 -28.76
C LYS A 680 -5.48 5.14 -27.71
N ILE A 681 -6.26 4.07 -27.82
CA ILE A 681 -6.34 3.04 -26.79
C ILE A 681 -4.98 2.42 -26.49
N ASN A 682 -4.11 2.16 -27.47
CA ASN A 682 -2.79 1.58 -27.18
C ASN A 682 -1.87 2.49 -26.34
N ALA A 683 -2.03 3.82 -26.43
CA ALA A 683 -1.27 4.75 -25.62
C ALA A 683 -1.83 4.87 -24.20
N ASP A 684 -3.16 4.77 -24.06
CA ASP A 684 -3.85 4.97 -22.79
C ASP A 684 -4.10 3.66 -22.02
N GLU A 685 -4.23 2.52 -22.69
CA GLU A 685 -4.35 1.17 -22.14
C GLU A 685 -3.48 0.20 -22.96
N PRO A 686 -2.16 0.20 -22.72
CA PRO A 686 -1.22 -0.64 -23.48
C PRO A 686 -1.45 -2.13 -23.25
N CYS A 687 -2.20 -2.54 -22.22
CA CYS A 687 -2.46 -3.93 -21.85
C CYS A 687 -3.88 -4.41 -22.25
N ALA A 688 -4.64 -3.64 -23.05
CA ALA A 688 -5.98 -4.02 -23.50
C ALA A 688 -6.04 -5.40 -24.17
N TYR A 689 -4.94 -5.80 -24.82
CA TYR A 689 -4.77 -7.11 -25.47
C TYR A 689 -4.83 -8.30 -24.50
N VAL A 690 -4.65 -8.08 -23.20
CA VAL A 690 -4.80 -9.11 -22.15
C VAL A 690 -6.15 -8.98 -21.48
N HIS A 691 -6.55 -7.74 -21.14
CA HIS A 691 -7.75 -7.48 -20.35
C HIS A 691 -9.02 -7.93 -21.07
N ASN A 692 -9.16 -7.57 -22.36
CA ASN A 692 -10.22 -8.11 -23.20
C ASN A 692 -9.81 -8.08 -24.68
N ARG A 693 -9.02 -9.08 -25.08
CA ARG A 693 -8.46 -9.18 -26.43
C ARG A 693 -9.53 -9.20 -27.53
N PHE A 694 -10.71 -9.76 -27.26
CA PHE A 694 -11.76 -9.90 -28.26
C PHE A 694 -12.42 -8.55 -28.53
N TYR A 695 -12.74 -7.82 -27.46
CA TYR A 695 -13.31 -6.50 -27.55
C TYR A 695 -12.36 -5.53 -28.26
N ILE A 696 -11.10 -5.42 -27.80
CA ILE A 696 -10.14 -4.48 -28.41
C ILE A 696 -9.83 -4.81 -29.87
N LYS A 697 -9.71 -6.09 -30.22
CA LYS A 697 -9.45 -6.50 -31.61
C LYS A 697 -10.59 -6.12 -32.54
N ARG A 698 -11.84 -6.26 -32.10
CA ARG A 698 -13.01 -5.80 -32.85
C ARG A 698 -13.04 -4.29 -33.02
N LEU A 699 -12.75 -3.53 -31.96
CA LEU A 699 -12.68 -2.06 -32.03
C LEU A 699 -11.65 -1.60 -33.07
N ILE A 700 -10.43 -2.14 -33.01
CA ILE A 700 -9.36 -1.77 -33.94
C ILE A 700 -9.67 -2.24 -35.37
N PHE A 701 -10.19 -3.46 -35.54
CA PHE A 701 -10.60 -3.99 -36.84
C PHE A 701 -11.66 -3.09 -37.50
N ASP A 702 -12.75 -2.83 -36.79
CA ASP A 702 -13.87 -2.05 -37.31
C ASP A 702 -13.45 -0.59 -37.57
N SER A 703 -12.52 -0.05 -36.77
CA SER A 703 -11.96 1.29 -37.01
C SER A 703 -11.09 1.34 -38.25
N ILE A 704 -10.28 0.31 -38.52
CA ILE A 704 -9.46 0.23 -39.74
C ILE A 704 -10.37 0.07 -40.97
N GLU A 705 -11.33 -0.85 -40.92
CA GLU A 705 -12.36 -1.04 -41.97
C GLU A 705 -13.08 0.29 -42.25
N TRP A 706 -13.50 0.99 -41.19
CA TRP A 706 -14.09 2.32 -41.32
C TRP A 706 -13.14 3.36 -41.92
N MET A 707 -11.84 3.33 -41.65
CA MET A 707 -10.95 4.33 -42.24
C MET A 707 -10.61 4.04 -43.71
N MET A 708 -10.71 2.78 -44.14
CA MET A 708 -10.35 2.33 -45.50
C MET A 708 -11.48 2.46 -46.51
N GLU A 709 -12.71 2.19 -46.11
CA GLU A 709 -13.82 2.11 -47.08
C GLU A 709 -14.28 3.49 -47.58
N PRO A 710 -14.43 3.69 -48.90
CA PRO A 710 -15.01 4.93 -49.42
C PRO A 710 -16.48 5.07 -49.01
N VAL A 711 -16.93 6.29 -48.71
CA VAL A 711 -18.37 6.56 -48.47
C VAL A 711 -19.13 6.29 -49.77
N PRO A 712 -20.16 5.42 -49.77
CA PRO A 712 -20.95 5.18 -50.97
C PRO A 712 -21.63 6.47 -51.43
N LEU A 713 -21.72 6.69 -52.75
CA LEU A 713 -22.42 7.84 -53.35
C LEU A 713 -23.91 7.90 -52.95
N VAL A 714 -24.49 6.78 -52.52
CA VAL A 714 -25.86 6.65 -52.02
C VAL A 714 -25.90 5.58 -50.91
N GLY A 715 -26.40 5.95 -49.73
CA GLY A 715 -26.57 5.04 -48.58
C GLY A 715 -25.62 5.34 -47.42
N ALA A 716 -25.94 4.84 -46.23
CA ALA A 716 -25.01 4.87 -45.10
C ALA A 716 -23.87 3.89 -45.38
N LYS A 717 -22.66 4.25 -44.94
CA LYS A 717 -21.54 3.32 -44.93
C LYS A 717 -21.85 2.15 -44.00
N VAL A 718 -21.61 0.93 -44.46
CA VAL A 718 -21.88 -0.30 -43.73
C VAL A 718 -20.61 -1.12 -43.72
N LEU A 719 -20.09 -1.36 -42.52
CA LEU A 719 -19.00 -2.30 -42.32
C LEU A 719 -19.48 -3.71 -42.73
N ASP A 720 -18.76 -4.42 -43.60
CA ASP A 720 -19.13 -5.73 -44.14
C ASP A 720 -18.50 -6.92 -43.40
N GLY A 721 -17.43 -6.65 -42.64
CA GLY A 721 -16.74 -7.59 -41.77
C GLY A 721 -15.45 -8.11 -42.37
N THR A 722 -14.98 -7.46 -43.44
CA THR A 722 -13.80 -7.84 -44.21
C THR A 722 -12.91 -6.62 -44.35
N LEU A 723 -11.61 -6.79 -44.11
CA LEU A 723 -10.62 -5.78 -44.48
C LEU A 723 -9.52 -6.42 -45.30
N THR A 724 -8.90 -5.66 -46.20
CA THR A 724 -7.76 -6.11 -47.01
C THR A 724 -6.56 -5.20 -46.78
N LEU A 725 -5.63 -5.63 -45.92
CA LEU A 725 -4.44 -4.83 -45.61
C LEU A 725 -3.55 -4.65 -46.86
N PRO A 726 -3.12 -3.41 -47.16
CA PRO A 726 -2.24 -3.15 -48.28
C PRO A 726 -0.89 -3.85 -48.09
N LEU A 727 -0.19 -4.14 -49.20
CA LEU A 727 1.12 -4.82 -49.17
C LEU A 727 2.11 -4.12 -48.23
N GLN A 728 2.13 -2.78 -48.22
CA GLN A 728 3.00 -2.00 -47.34
C GLN A 728 2.74 -2.30 -45.86
N ALA A 729 1.47 -2.30 -45.43
CA ALA A 729 1.11 -2.62 -44.05
C ALA A 729 1.51 -4.04 -43.65
N ARG A 730 1.47 -5.00 -44.58
CA ARG A 730 1.88 -6.38 -44.31
C ARG A 730 3.39 -6.54 -44.16
N ILE A 731 4.16 -5.73 -44.86
CA ILE A 731 5.62 -5.73 -44.78
C ILE A 731 6.08 -5.03 -43.50
N ASP A 732 5.48 -3.87 -43.20
CA ASP A 732 5.89 -3.02 -42.08
C ASP A 732 5.39 -3.54 -40.72
N PHE A 733 4.26 -4.25 -40.72
CA PHE A 733 3.55 -4.67 -39.50
C PHE A 733 3.12 -6.15 -39.56
N PRO A 734 4.05 -7.11 -39.66
CA PRO A 734 3.72 -8.51 -39.84
C PRO A 734 2.98 -9.14 -38.63
N GLU A 735 3.22 -8.66 -37.40
CA GLU A 735 2.54 -9.14 -36.21
C GLU A 735 1.08 -8.65 -36.18
N ALA A 736 0.78 -7.46 -36.70
CA ALA A 736 -0.61 -7.00 -36.86
C ALA A 736 -1.40 -7.86 -37.85
N VAL A 737 -0.75 -8.33 -38.92
CA VAL A 737 -1.38 -9.25 -39.90
C VAL A 737 -1.86 -10.51 -39.21
N LEU A 738 -1.00 -11.15 -38.42
CA LEU A 738 -1.35 -12.34 -37.65
C LEU A 738 -2.42 -12.04 -36.59
N TRP A 739 -2.27 -10.92 -35.88
CA TRP A 739 -3.18 -10.55 -34.80
C TRP A 739 -4.60 -10.25 -35.29
N LEU A 740 -4.74 -9.55 -36.42
CA LEU A 740 -6.04 -9.28 -37.07
C LEU A 740 -6.62 -10.51 -37.79
N GLY A 741 -5.86 -11.61 -37.90
CA GLY A 741 -6.27 -12.80 -38.64
C GLY A 741 -6.26 -12.60 -40.17
N ALA A 742 -5.40 -11.71 -40.66
CA ALA A 742 -5.21 -11.47 -42.09
C ALA A 742 -4.34 -12.56 -42.71
N ASP A 743 -4.68 -12.99 -43.93
CA ASP A 743 -3.81 -13.85 -44.72
C ASP A 743 -2.52 -13.07 -45.10
N PRO A 744 -1.30 -13.59 -44.81
CA PRO A 744 -0.06 -12.85 -45.06
C PRO A 744 0.22 -12.50 -46.51
N ILE A 745 -0.40 -13.19 -47.47
CA ILE A 745 -0.15 -13.03 -48.91
C ILE A 745 -1.16 -12.03 -49.53
N THR A 746 -2.43 -12.17 -49.18
CA THR A 746 -3.54 -11.38 -49.74
C THR A 746 -3.89 -10.18 -48.87
N GLY A 747 -3.64 -10.23 -47.57
CA GLY A 747 -4.02 -9.23 -46.58
C GLY A 747 -5.49 -9.27 -46.17
N VAL A 748 -6.25 -10.24 -46.67
CA VAL A 748 -7.68 -10.36 -46.34
C VAL A 748 -7.82 -10.91 -44.93
N ALA A 749 -8.55 -10.18 -44.08
CA ALA A 749 -8.97 -10.61 -42.76
C ALA A 749 -10.50 -10.56 -42.65
N THR A 750 -11.06 -11.49 -41.88
CA THR A 750 -12.46 -11.45 -41.45
C THR A 750 -12.54 -11.00 -40.01
N ARG A 751 -13.59 -10.24 -39.68
CA ARG A 751 -13.84 -9.73 -38.34
C ARG A 751 -13.86 -10.86 -37.30
N PRO A 752 -13.14 -10.73 -36.17
CA PRO A 752 -13.04 -11.75 -35.12
C PRO A 752 -14.23 -11.80 -34.13
#